data_AF-A0AAP8KD99-F1
#
_entry.id   AF-A0AAP8KD99-F1
#
_cell.length_a   1.000
_cell.length_b   1.000
_cell.length_c   1.000
_cell.angle_alpha   90.00
_cell.angle_beta   90.00
_cell.angle_gamma   90.00
#
_symmetry.space_group_name_H-M   'P 1'
#
loop_
_entity.id
_entity.type
_entity.pdbx_description
1 polymer ?
#
loop_
_entity_poly.entity_id
_entity_poly.type
_entity_poly.pdbx_seq_one_letter_code
_entity_poly.pdbx_strand_id
1 'polypeptide(L)'
;MASIEELKQISILEVAEKLGMSLNREGSDSYSWKEHDSFVINTRGNYYNWFSRGEGGDVIKMVQVVREELTGEKLSFKAAKHFLEEGSFEKMEEVAERPKEPFRYYLEPYEHPDFEIGRQYLKEERGLSDETIDAFLASGNLATATRKKGDYFEPVIVFKSRDQDGQMVGGSLQGIVENRVLYPERGRLKRLLRNSDGSVGFSLDIGTPNRLVFAEAPIDLMSYYEYHKDELQDIRLVAMDGLKRGVISRHLALLESERSGRPLYGTPEQLTHSLDIAKEQGFFDEGKNDSLITLAVDNDQAGRRFIEKLQEDGIPVLVDIPPRREGQEKMDWNDYLKQEKKPTPQEVNRLRDHLLTKAEVSEALSMEGDLIKSSTTDREVLYTNTVTLDQGYSLNLAVHSPEEVENLADITAPWALEVIKDNQSLGYLAYGESWGNEFDIEDELTNLENWIAINQVEDKLYSQEEVTDFLNSLSAEKETIGELTSFGTLIIDDRSWESDYSNDISSEQHKKIGHKLGDLPDSSQEAAPLPEAKHSQPLNDLLPDQTQDQSLLHFTISNPNQSRRKAGYHLATKRDLDRVNSYAKGLQEAAQWYRDNLANSTISYVYKDETIKSPLIVQITFEEKQFMHLTGLFPLKDGQTAEKTLQDFAEGNGDFDHLMIANRGAAFQKLQVLPELKDMLRTDAFYFDHVADIPRLHNINMETAIKSDEGGFVTAFRSNEEGMYPASLLELTPDLLDEFTQAPPGKTILGIYRDRDGQLEQVAINGDYIKDGGQKLFRILQENKAKGENNKMTEMNQAPNLFQRLQQIFTEDAKTKKAALEEEYKDSDGDGLTDKQEASQGSSPFSADTDGDGLSDNEERGRSLQSDNPPQTDTRTVSEIINDKDTKALAAKMKEGVKDYFKSDIYKKYLVTMSKFHHYSPRNIQLILAQNPEATHVASFKKWKDDFERSVNKGEKALRVLAPMTVKVKDPKTKEVLLDDNGNERTRTYFKMVPVFDVSQTTGKELPKPVYDLEGTYEDYGNLYKSAKAVSEANGVPIQFKENLGGAQGLYSRQDNAITILKGMSEQQTLKTIFHEMAHSELHNVEKLLETPLKRSTRELQAESVAFVVASHYGLDTSDYTFGYLASWSQDKVGLSDLEGQIKIVQKEADSLISRIDETLETYQRKDLKKDNFKDKLNHFKEAAKTESEEKEQPKKVQKSNEVMSL
;
A
#
# COMPACT_ATOMS: atom_id res chain seq x y z
N MET A 1 -32.64 29.15 -22.22
CA MET A 1 -32.13 27.79 -22.03
C MET A 1 -30.65 27.91 -21.75
N ALA A 2 -30.17 27.26 -20.71
CA ALA A 2 -28.75 27.17 -20.40
C ALA A 2 -28.06 26.21 -21.37
N SER A 3 -26.78 26.43 -21.62
CA SER A 3 -25.89 25.45 -22.25
C SER A 3 -25.75 24.19 -21.38
N ILE A 4 -25.21 23.11 -21.95
CA ILE A 4 -24.95 21.88 -21.18
C ILE A 4 -23.89 22.16 -20.10
N GLU A 5 -22.87 22.95 -20.42
CA GLU A 5 -21.78 23.26 -19.49
C GLU A 5 -22.22 24.14 -18.31
N GLU A 6 -23.09 25.12 -18.53
CA GLU A 6 -23.70 25.90 -17.43
C GLU A 6 -24.53 25.02 -16.48
N LEU A 7 -25.16 23.95 -16.98
CA LEU A 7 -25.95 23.02 -16.17
C LEU A 7 -25.07 22.02 -15.41
N LYS A 8 -23.89 21.66 -15.94
CA LYS A 8 -22.90 20.86 -15.20
C LYS A 8 -22.28 21.61 -14.02
N GLN A 9 -22.38 22.93 -13.97
CA GLN A 9 -21.90 23.78 -12.86
C GLN A 9 -22.96 24.00 -11.76
N ILE A 10 -24.14 23.37 -11.85
CA ILE A 10 -25.17 23.37 -10.80
C ILE A 10 -24.74 22.43 -9.67
N SER A 11 -24.89 22.87 -8.40
CA SER A 11 -24.53 22.08 -7.22
C SER A 11 -25.16 20.68 -7.21
N ILE A 12 -24.34 19.64 -7.40
CA ILE A 12 -24.80 18.24 -7.40
C ILE A 12 -25.39 17.83 -6.04
N LEU A 13 -24.91 18.44 -4.95
CA LEU A 13 -25.42 18.20 -3.59
C LEU A 13 -26.85 18.72 -3.44
N GLU A 14 -27.12 19.96 -3.87
CA GLU A 14 -28.45 20.55 -3.78
C GLU A 14 -29.43 19.84 -4.71
N VAL A 15 -28.98 19.42 -5.90
CA VAL A 15 -29.78 18.60 -6.82
C VAL A 15 -30.12 17.25 -6.18
N ALA A 16 -29.19 16.60 -5.47
CA ALA A 16 -29.47 15.37 -4.74
C ALA A 16 -30.51 15.57 -3.61
N GLU A 17 -30.35 16.62 -2.80
CA GLU A 17 -31.35 16.98 -1.77
C GLU A 17 -32.73 17.28 -2.40
N LYS A 18 -32.77 17.95 -3.57
CA LYS A 18 -34.01 18.28 -4.30
C LYS A 18 -34.68 17.09 -4.98
N LEU A 19 -33.90 16.06 -5.31
CA LEU A 19 -34.42 14.77 -5.77
C LEU A 19 -35.01 13.93 -4.63
N GLY A 20 -34.73 14.30 -3.37
CA GLY A 20 -35.23 13.61 -2.17
C GLY A 20 -34.26 12.55 -1.62
N MET A 21 -32.96 12.66 -1.92
CA MET A 21 -31.94 11.69 -1.46
C MET A 21 -31.57 11.96 0.01
N SER A 22 -31.66 10.95 0.87
CA SER A 22 -31.23 11.08 2.26
C SER A 22 -29.70 10.89 2.36
N LEU A 23 -28.93 11.98 2.50
CA LEU A 23 -27.46 11.88 2.49
C LEU A 23 -26.83 11.70 3.89
N ASN A 24 -25.74 10.93 3.91
CA ASN A 24 -24.74 10.81 4.97
C ASN A 24 -23.45 11.53 4.53
N ARG A 25 -22.60 11.99 5.45
CA ARG A 25 -21.37 12.72 5.12
C ARG A 25 -20.12 11.94 5.54
N GLU A 26 -19.42 11.40 4.56
CA GLU A 26 -18.25 10.52 4.74
C GLU A 26 -16.92 11.28 4.86
N GLY A 27 -16.82 12.45 4.21
CA GLY A 27 -15.55 13.18 4.08
C GLY A 27 -15.67 14.69 4.30
N SER A 28 -14.64 15.43 3.86
CA SER A 28 -14.74 16.89 3.69
C SER A 28 -15.75 17.24 2.59
N ASP A 29 -15.69 16.50 1.48
CA ASP A 29 -16.37 16.84 0.23
C ASP A 29 -17.18 15.64 -0.33
N SER A 30 -17.31 14.56 0.44
CA SER A 30 -17.92 13.29 0.02
C SER A 30 -19.14 12.91 0.88
N TYR A 31 -20.21 12.50 0.20
CA TYR A 31 -21.50 12.16 0.80
C TYR A 31 -22.04 10.84 0.24
N SER A 32 -22.48 9.91 1.09
CA SER A 32 -23.13 8.66 0.67
C SER A 32 -24.65 8.80 0.71
N TRP A 33 -25.37 8.03 -0.11
CA TRP A 33 -26.84 7.94 -0.06
C TRP A 33 -27.23 6.88 0.99
N LYS A 34 -28.05 7.21 1.99
CA LYS A 34 -28.41 6.27 3.09
C LYS A 34 -29.15 5.03 2.61
N GLU A 35 -30.02 5.19 1.62
CA GLU A 35 -30.77 4.09 1.02
C GLU A 35 -29.91 3.22 0.09
N HIS A 36 -28.75 3.74 -0.35
CA HIS A 36 -27.79 3.07 -1.24
C HIS A 36 -26.35 3.47 -0.88
N ASP A 37 -25.80 2.86 0.17
CA ASP A 37 -24.45 3.09 0.73
C ASP A 37 -23.32 3.27 -0.30
N SER A 38 -23.37 2.48 -1.37
CA SER A 38 -22.44 2.44 -2.49
C SER A 38 -22.61 3.58 -3.52
N PHE A 39 -23.60 4.46 -3.34
CA PHE A 39 -23.78 5.69 -4.10
C PHE A 39 -23.11 6.84 -3.34
N VAL A 40 -22.04 7.40 -3.91
CA VAL A 40 -21.24 8.46 -3.30
C VAL A 40 -21.13 9.67 -4.22
N ILE A 41 -21.55 10.83 -3.72
CA ILE A 41 -21.42 12.15 -4.35
C ILE A 41 -20.09 12.78 -3.94
N ASN A 42 -19.34 13.31 -4.91
CA ASN A 42 -18.18 14.18 -4.69
C ASN A 42 -18.54 15.64 -5.01
N THR A 43 -18.67 16.44 -3.96
CA THR A 43 -19.04 17.86 -4.01
C THR A 43 -17.90 18.79 -4.39
N ARG A 44 -16.64 18.32 -4.44
CA ARG A 44 -15.50 19.07 -4.99
C ARG A 44 -15.32 18.87 -6.50
N GLY A 45 -15.75 17.73 -7.03
CA GLY A 45 -15.71 17.43 -8.47
C GLY A 45 -17.06 17.58 -9.19
N ASN A 46 -18.13 17.90 -8.46
CA ASN A 46 -19.51 17.98 -8.94
C ASN A 46 -20.02 16.72 -9.67
N TYR A 47 -19.58 15.54 -9.25
CA TYR A 47 -19.91 14.24 -9.84
C TYR A 47 -20.36 13.22 -8.79
N TYR A 48 -20.99 12.13 -9.23
CA TYR A 48 -21.33 10.97 -8.38
C TYR A 48 -20.75 9.67 -8.95
N ASN A 49 -20.58 8.67 -8.07
CA ASN A 49 -20.27 7.28 -8.42
C ASN A 49 -21.25 6.35 -7.70
N TRP A 50 -21.72 5.29 -8.36
CA TRP A 50 -22.51 4.21 -7.76
C TRP A 50 -21.78 2.88 -7.90
N PHE A 51 -20.94 2.57 -6.92
CA PHE A 51 -19.94 1.50 -7.00
C PHE A 51 -20.55 0.10 -7.21
N SER A 52 -21.70 -0.21 -6.60
CA SER A 52 -22.36 -1.53 -6.77
C SER A 52 -23.01 -1.74 -8.16
N ARG A 53 -23.28 -0.64 -8.90
CA ARG A 53 -23.81 -0.65 -10.27
C ARG A 53 -22.77 -0.31 -11.34
N GLY A 54 -21.58 0.15 -10.95
CA GLY A 54 -20.54 0.60 -11.87
C GLY A 54 -20.92 1.86 -12.67
N GLU A 55 -21.92 2.63 -12.21
CA GLU A 55 -22.35 3.89 -12.83
C GLU A 55 -21.69 5.11 -12.17
N GLY A 56 -21.74 6.25 -12.85
CA GLY A 56 -21.30 7.54 -12.35
C GLY A 56 -21.47 8.63 -13.41
N GLY A 57 -21.18 9.88 -13.06
CA GLY A 57 -21.21 11.00 -14.00
C GLY A 57 -21.53 12.35 -13.37
N ASP A 58 -21.85 13.32 -14.23
CA ASP A 58 -22.26 14.67 -13.84
C ASP A 58 -23.67 14.73 -13.24
N VAL A 59 -24.05 15.93 -12.79
CA VAL A 59 -25.36 16.24 -12.21
C VAL A 59 -26.55 15.94 -13.16
N ILE A 60 -26.37 15.98 -14.48
CA ILE A 60 -27.43 15.66 -15.45
C ILE A 60 -27.66 14.15 -15.50
N LYS A 61 -26.57 13.37 -15.59
CA LYS A 61 -26.62 11.89 -15.51
C LYS A 61 -27.13 11.43 -14.14
N MET A 62 -26.78 12.13 -13.06
CA MET A 62 -27.31 11.87 -11.72
C MET A 62 -28.84 12.04 -11.65
N VAL A 63 -29.37 13.14 -12.21
CA VAL A 63 -30.83 13.37 -12.29
C VAL A 63 -31.53 12.24 -13.05
N GLN A 64 -30.93 11.69 -14.12
CA GLN A 64 -31.51 10.55 -14.82
C GLN A 64 -31.56 9.29 -13.94
N VAL A 65 -30.44 8.91 -13.34
CA VAL A 65 -30.29 7.64 -12.59
C VAL A 65 -31.07 7.65 -11.28
N VAL A 66 -31.03 8.75 -10.53
CA VAL A 66 -31.77 8.87 -9.27
C VAL A 66 -33.28 8.95 -9.51
N ARG A 67 -33.73 9.56 -10.62
CA ARG A 67 -35.16 9.53 -11.01
C ARG A 67 -35.60 8.14 -11.44
N GLU A 68 -34.77 7.45 -12.23
CA GLU A 68 -35.04 6.05 -12.63
C GLU A 68 -35.18 5.14 -11.41
N GLU A 69 -34.33 5.28 -10.38
CA GLU A 69 -34.47 4.53 -9.13
C GLU A 69 -35.74 4.90 -8.35
N LEU A 70 -36.00 6.19 -8.16
CA LEU A 70 -37.12 6.67 -7.33
C LEU A 70 -38.50 6.52 -7.97
N THR A 71 -38.60 6.37 -9.30
CA THR A 71 -39.90 6.25 -10.00
C THR A 71 -40.03 5.00 -10.87
N GLY A 72 -38.95 4.23 -11.09
CA GLY A 72 -38.94 3.06 -11.98
C GLY A 72 -39.05 3.40 -13.48
N GLU A 73 -38.91 4.67 -13.87
CA GLU A 73 -39.08 5.12 -15.26
C GLU A 73 -37.80 5.79 -15.80
N LYS A 74 -37.36 5.38 -17.01
CA LYS A 74 -36.16 5.92 -17.67
C LYS A 74 -36.34 7.38 -18.09
N LEU A 75 -35.75 8.30 -17.33
CA LEU A 75 -35.79 9.73 -17.63
C LEU A 75 -34.87 10.08 -18.81
N SER A 76 -35.44 10.67 -19.86
CA SER A 76 -34.65 11.15 -21.01
C SER A 76 -33.72 12.32 -20.65
N PHE A 77 -32.57 12.42 -21.32
CA PHE A 77 -31.61 13.52 -21.16
C PHE A 77 -32.28 14.90 -21.29
N LYS A 78 -33.23 15.05 -22.23
CA LYS A 78 -33.97 16.31 -22.41
C LYS A 78 -34.84 16.66 -21.19
N ALA A 79 -35.41 15.67 -20.51
CA ALA A 79 -36.21 15.89 -19.30
C ALA A 79 -35.33 16.15 -18.06
N ALA A 80 -34.18 15.48 -17.95
CA ALA A 80 -33.17 15.81 -16.93
C ALA A 80 -32.64 17.25 -17.09
N LYS A 81 -32.35 17.66 -18.33
CA LYS A 81 -31.98 19.04 -18.67
C LYS A 81 -33.08 20.04 -18.27
N HIS A 82 -34.35 19.73 -18.57
CA HIS A 82 -35.49 20.57 -18.21
C HIS A 82 -35.65 20.73 -16.70
N PHE A 83 -35.50 19.65 -15.92
CA PHE A 83 -35.54 19.68 -14.46
C PHE A 83 -34.46 20.61 -13.87
N LEU A 84 -33.25 20.60 -14.46
CA LEU A 84 -32.16 21.49 -14.07
C LEU A 84 -32.32 22.94 -14.57
N GLU A 85 -33.13 23.18 -15.62
CA GLU A 85 -33.46 24.53 -16.12
C GLU A 85 -34.67 25.18 -15.42
N GLU A 86 -35.60 24.38 -14.86
CA GLU A 86 -36.75 24.87 -14.09
C GLU A 86 -36.47 24.96 -12.59
N GLY A 87 -35.54 24.16 -12.07
CA GLY A 87 -35.13 24.23 -10.68
C GLY A 87 -34.24 25.45 -10.42
N SER A 88 -34.62 26.27 -9.46
CA SER A 88 -33.73 27.29 -8.88
C SER A 88 -32.72 26.59 -7.98
N PHE A 89 -31.53 26.32 -8.52
CA PHE A 89 -30.38 25.76 -7.82
C PHE A 89 -29.23 26.78 -7.74
N GLU A 90 -28.41 26.67 -6.70
CA GLU A 90 -27.14 27.38 -6.57
C GLU A 90 -26.08 26.74 -7.49
N LYS A 91 -25.20 27.59 -8.04
CA LYS A 91 -23.99 27.10 -8.72
C LYS A 91 -22.99 26.61 -7.66
N MET A 92 -22.12 25.70 -8.08
CA MET A 92 -20.96 25.29 -7.28
C MET A 92 -20.13 26.51 -6.84
N GLU A 93 -19.78 26.60 -5.55
CA GLU A 93 -18.77 27.56 -5.10
C GLU A 93 -17.41 27.15 -5.68
N GLU A 94 -16.68 28.09 -6.31
CA GLU A 94 -15.32 27.85 -6.83
C GLU A 94 -14.32 27.66 -5.67
N VAL A 95 -14.29 26.45 -5.10
CA VAL A 95 -13.28 26.06 -4.12
C VAL A 95 -11.95 25.88 -4.85
N ALA A 96 -11.15 26.95 -4.87
CA ALA A 96 -9.82 26.97 -5.47
C ALA A 96 -9.02 25.71 -5.14
N GLU A 97 -8.50 25.04 -6.17
CA GLU A 97 -7.84 23.74 -6.01
C GLU A 97 -6.68 23.83 -5.04
N ARG A 98 -6.80 23.15 -3.89
CA ARG A 98 -5.67 22.98 -2.99
C ARG A 98 -4.64 22.11 -3.72
N PRO A 99 -3.40 22.58 -3.95
CA PRO A 99 -2.42 21.82 -4.70
C PRO A 99 -2.19 20.47 -4.04
N LYS A 100 -2.28 19.41 -4.85
CA LYS A 100 -2.05 18.02 -4.47
C LYS A 100 -0.65 17.93 -3.84
N GLU A 101 -0.59 17.59 -2.54
CA GLU A 101 0.69 17.36 -1.86
C GLU A 101 1.52 16.35 -2.68
N PRO A 102 2.79 16.64 -3.02
CA PRO A 102 3.60 15.72 -3.80
C PRO A 102 3.76 14.37 -3.08
N PHE A 103 3.95 13.32 -3.86
CA PHE A 103 4.28 12.02 -3.29
C PHE A 103 5.61 12.10 -2.51
N ARG A 104 5.67 11.40 -1.38
CA ARG A 104 6.90 11.27 -0.58
C ARG A 104 7.01 9.85 -0.05
N TYR A 105 8.09 9.16 -0.42
CA TYR A 105 8.33 7.81 0.04
C TYR A 105 8.82 7.77 1.50
N TYR A 106 7.88 7.85 2.44
CA TYR A 106 8.17 7.96 3.88
C TYR A 106 8.69 6.66 4.52
N LEU A 107 8.76 5.54 3.78
CA LEU A 107 9.34 4.28 4.25
C LEU A 107 10.81 4.08 3.85
N GLU A 108 11.39 4.96 3.02
CA GLU A 108 12.81 4.90 2.60
C GLU A 108 13.81 4.70 3.76
N PRO A 109 13.70 5.38 4.92
CA PRO A 109 14.63 5.18 6.04
C PRO A 109 14.35 3.91 6.87
N TYR A 110 13.37 3.11 6.48
CA TYR A 110 12.89 1.91 7.16
C TYR A 110 12.84 0.69 6.22
N GLU A 111 13.40 0.80 5.00
CA GLU A 111 13.66 -0.36 4.15
C GLU A 111 14.72 -1.25 4.79
N HIS A 112 14.61 -2.55 4.56
CA HIS A 112 15.62 -3.52 5.01
C HIS A 112 16.79 -3.54 4.00
N PRO A 113 18.04 -3.74 4.46
CA PRO A 113 19.21 -3.79 3.57
C PRO A 113 19.24 -5.07 2.71
N ASP A 114 18.53 -6.10 3.15
CA ASP A 114 18.28 -7.37 2.47
C ASP A 114 16.76 -7.55 2.22
N PHE A 115 16.40 -8.59 1.47
CA PHE A 115 15.01 -8.93 1.16
C PHE A 115 14.55 -10.26 1.79
N GLU A 116 15.28 -10.83 2.76
CA GLU A 116 15.10 -12.25 3.11
C GLU A 116 13.72 -12.55 3.70
N ILE A 117 13.20 -11.70 4.59
CA ILE A 117 11.83 -11.84 5.14
C ILE A 117 10.75 -11.71 4.03
N GLY A 118 11.03 -10.92 2.99
CA GLY A 118 10.17 -10.77 1.81
C GLY A 118 10.23 -11.98 0.87
N ARG A 119 11.44 -12.49 0.63
CA ARG A 119 11.69 -13.72 -0.15
C ARG A 119 10.99 -14.91 0.50
N GLN A 120 11.20 -15.10 1.81
CA GLN A 120 10.59 -16.18 2.58
C GLN A 120 9.06 -16.18 2.44
N TYR A 121 8.42 -15.05 2.70
CA TYR A 121 6.97 -14.90 2.54
C TYR A 121 6.47 -15.17 1.10
N LEU A 122 7.16 -14.65 0.08
CA LEU A 122 6.78 -14.86 -1.32
C LEU A 122 6.98 -16.31 -1.79
N LYS A 123 7.98 -17.00 -1.23
CA LYS A 123 8.30 -18.38 -1.57
C LYS A 123 7.39 -19.37 -0.85
N GLU A 124 7.25 -19.23 0.47
CA GLU A 124 6.58 -20.20 1.34
C GLU A 124 5.06 -20.01 1.38
N GLU A 125 4.57 -18.79 1.69
CA GLU A 125 3.13 -18.53 1.74
C GLU A 125 2.51 -18.37 0.35
N ARG A 126 3.28 -17.82 -0.61
CA ARG A 126 2.78 -17.45 -1.94
C ARG A 126 3.20 -18.37 -3.07
N GLY A 127 4.13 -19.30 -2.83
CA GLY A 127 4.48 -20.37 -3.77
C GLY A 127 5.28 -19.91 -4.98
N LEU A 128 5.93 -18.74 -4.94
CA LEU A 128 6.76 -18.20 -6.02
C LEU A 128 8.18 -18.81 -5.98
N SER A 129 8.80 -18.99 -7.15
CA SER A 129 10.20 -19.43 -7.22
C SER A 129 11.18 -18.29 -6.91
N ASP A 130 12.39 -18.62 -6.45
CA ASP A 130 13.46 -17.62 -6.26
C ASP A 130 13.78 -16.87 -7.55
N GLU A 131 13.74 -17.55 -8.71
CA GLU A 131 13.89 -16.95 -10.03
C GLU A 131 12.85 -15.84 -10.31
N THR A 132 11.58 -16.09 -9.99
CA THR A 132 10.52 -15.07 -10.07
C THR A 132 10.76 -13.92 -9.09
N ILE A 133 11.14 -14.21 -7.85
CA ILE A 133 11.43 -13.19 -6.84
C ILE A 133 12.61 -12.31 -7.30
N ASP A 134 13.67 -12.92 -7.84
CA ASP A 134 14.87 -12.26 -8.32
C ASP A 134 14.59 -11.39 -9.57
N ALA A 135 13.74 -11.86 -10.50
CA ALA A 135 13.31 -11.08 -11.67
C ALA A 135 12.61 -9.77 -11.26
N PHE A 136 11.68 -9.83 -10.29
CA PHE A 136 11.02 -8.64 -9.78
C PHE A 136 11.93 -7.78 -8.88
N LEU A 137 12.90 -8.35 -8.16
CA LEU A 137 13.93 -7.58 -7.44
C LEU A 137 14.86 -6.81 -8.40
N ALA A 138 15.30 -7.44 -9.48
CA ALA A 138 16.20 -6.84 -10.47
C ALA A 138 15.62 -5.59 -11.15
N SER A 139 14.29 -5.46 -11.21
CA SER A 139 13.60 -4.24 -11.68
C SER A 139 13.77 -3.02 -10.77
N GLY A 140 14.22 -3.20 -9.52
CA GLY A 140 14.28 -2.14 -8.52
C GLY A 140 12.90 -1.66 -8.00
N ASN A 141 11.82 -2.39 -8.33
CA ASN A 141 10.45 -2.05 -7.93
C ASN A 141 9.95 -2.81 -6.68
N LEU A 142 10.76 -3.71 -6.12
CA LEU A 142 10.40 -4.54 -4.96
C LEU A 142 11.33 -4.25 -3.77
N ALA A 143 10.79 -4.10 -2.56
CA ALA A 143 11.57 -3.96 -1.33
C ALA A 143 10.81 -4.42 -0.08
N THR A 144 11.54 -4.74 0.98
CA THR A 144 11.05 -5.00 2.33
C THR A 144 11.20 -3.75 3.19
N ALA A 145 10.23 -3.47 4.06
CA ALA A 145 10.33 -2.36 5.02
C ALA A 145 9.57 -2.66 6.31
N THR A 146 9.98 -2.03 7.42
CA THR A 146 9.18 -2.03 8.66
C THR A 146 8.27 -0.81 8.68
N ARG A 147 6.96 -1.00 8.47
CA ARG A 147 5.97 0.08 8.53
C ARG A 147 5.41 0.25 9.94
N LYS A 148 5.45 1.48 10.47
CA LYS A 148 4.74 1.88 11.70
C LYS A 148 3.25 2.25 11.42
N LYS A 149 2.30 1.72 12.21
CA LYS A 149 0.84 1.99 12.21
C LYS A 149 0.38 2.27 13.64
N GLY A 150 0.68 3.46 14.15
CA GLY A 150 0.72 3.64 15.60
C GLY A 150 1.84 2.77 16.19
N ASP A 151 1.79 2.37 17.46
CA ASP A 151 2.84 1.50 18.04
C ASP A 151 3.02 0.13 17.37
N TYR A 152 2.08 -0.31 16.53
CA TYR A 152 2.27 -1.52 15.73
C TYR A 152 3.28 -1.30 14.60
N PHE A 153 4.41 -1.97 14.68
CA PHE A 153 5.35 -2.16 13.57
C PHE A 153 4.97 -3.46 12.83
N GLU A 154 4.88 -3.40 11.50
CA GLU A 154 4.61 -4.55 10.63
C GLU A 154 5.69 -4.63 9.54
N PRO A 155 6.32 -5.81 9.32
CA PRO A 155 7.11 -6.04 8.12
C PRO A 155 6.16 -6.08 6.91
N VAL A 156 6.48 -5.27 5.90
CA VAL A 156 5.70 -5.13 4.67
C VAL A 156 6.59 -5.31 3.45
N ILE A 157 6.03 -5.91 2.41
CA ILE A 157 6.57 -5.77 1.05
C ILE A 157 6.02 -4.46 0.48
N VAL A 158 6.92 -3.68 -0.10
CA VAL A 158 6.66 -2.44 -0.83
C VAL A 158 6.81 -2.73 -2.32
N PHE A 159 5.68 -2.69 -3.01
CA PHE A 159 5.59 -2.72 -4.46
C PHE A 159 5.66 -1.27 -4.95
N LYS A 160 6.82 -0.84 -5.43
CA LYS A 160 7.11 0.56 -5.79
C LYS A 160 6.53 0.88 -7.17
N SER A 161 5.80 1.99 -7.28
CA SER A 161 5.33 2.52 -8.56
C SER A 161 6.30 3.56 -9.09
N ARG A 162 6.82 3.36 -10.31
CA ARG A 162 7.73 4.31 -10.97
C ARG A 162 7.12 4.91 -12.23
N ASP A 163 7.49 6.15 -12.52
CA ASP A 163 7.23 6.77 -13.82
C ASP A 163 8.31 6.39 -14.86
N GLN A 164 8.21 6.95 -16.07
CA GLN A 164 9.14 6.67 -17.17
C GLN A 164 10.56 7.24 -16.91
N ASP A 165 10.72 8.20 -16.00
CA ASP A 165 12.02 8.71 -15.54
C ASP A 165 12.62 7.84 -14.41
N GLY A 166 11.93 6.76 -14.03
CA GLY A 166 12.32 5.86 -12.93
C GLY A 166 12.09 6.44 -11.53
N GLN A 167 11.45 7.62 -11.41
CA GLN A 167 11.17 8.23 -10.12
C GLN A 167 10.03 7.49 -9.42
N MET A 168 10.15 7.29 -8.11
CA MET A 168 9.10 6.63 -7.34
C MET A 168 7.97 7.62 -7.07
N VAL A 169 6.88 7.48 -7.81
CA VAL A 169 5.67 8.34 -7.74
C VAL A 169 4.51 7.70 -6.97
N GLY A 170 4.69 6.45 -6.51
CA GLY A 170 3.69 5.75 -5.74
C GLY A 170 4.16 4.38 -5.25
N GLY A 171 3.19 3.52 -4.99
CA GLY A 171 3.41 2.13 -4.60
C GLY A 171 2.32 1.60 -3.68
N SER A 172 2.24 0.28 -3.56
CA SER A 172 1.34 -0.42 -2.66
C SER A 172 2.09 -1.30 -1.65
N LEU A 173 1.41 -1.57 -0.55
CA LEU A 173 1.95 -2.29 0.61
C LEU A 173 1.17 -3.57 0.84
N GLN A 174 1.92 -4.66 0.96
CA GLN A 174 1.43 -5.95 1.42
C GLN A 174 2.05 -6.28 2.78
N GLY A 175 1.23 -6.61 3.76
CA GLY A 175 1.70 -7.12 5.05
C GLY A 175 2.19 -8.55 4.91
N ILE A 176 3.35 -8.85 5.46
CA ILE A 176 3.90 -10.22 5.50
C ILE A 176 3.15 -11.04 6.54
N VAL A 177 3.17 -10.59 7.81
CA VAL A 177 2.52 -11.28 8.94
C VAL A 177 1.00 -11.10 8.92
N GLU A 178 0.25 -12.17 9.19
CA GLU A 178 -1.21 -12.10 9.31
C GLU A 178 -1.68 -11.32 10.55
N ASN A 179 -2.60 -10.40 10.36
CA ASN A 179 -3.18 -9.58 11.42
C ASN A 179 -4.66 -9.27 11.12
N ARG A 180 -5.54 -10.29 11.25
CA ARG A 180 -7.01 -10.19 11.10
C ARG A 180 -7.69 -9.15 12.00
N VAL A 181 -6.97 -8.56 12.96
CA VAL A 181 -7.50 -7.46 13.79
C VAL A 181 -7.28 -6.11 13.11
N LEU A 182 -6.09 -5.88 12.58
CA LEU A 182 -5.80 -4.65 11.85
C LEU A 182 -6.34 -4.66 10.41
N TYR A 183 -6.64 -5.86 9.89
CA TYR A 183 -7.16 -6.13 8.55
C TYR A 183 -8.24 -7.24 8.54
N PRO A 184 -9.42 -7.00 9.15
CA PRO A 184 -10.56 -7.93 9.27
C PRO A 184 -10.78 -8.91 8.11
N GLU A 185 -11.19 -8.37 6.95
CA GLU A 185 -11.74 -9.13 5.82
C GLU A 185 -10.70 -9.99 5.09
N ARG A 186 -9.43 -9.60 5.17
CA ARG A 186 -8.36 -10.05 4.25
C ARG A 186 -7.09 -10.55 4.93
N GLY A 187 -7.06 -10.59 6.27
CA GLY A 187 -5.94 -11.08 7.08
C GLY A 187 -4.72 -10.16 7.12
N ARG A 188 -4.23 -9.66 5.98
CA ARG A 188 -2.98 -8.89 5.88
C ARG A 188 -3.23 -7.45 5.40
N LEU A 189 -2.24 -6.57 5.58
CA LEU A 189 -2.26 -5.25 4.94
C LEU A 189 -2.29 -5.44 3.41
N LYS A 190 -3.20 -4.76 2.71
CA LYS A 190 -3.22 -4.56 1.25
C LYS A 190 -3.66 -3.11 1.04
N ARG A 191 -2.75 -2.18 0.77
CA ARG A 191 -3.07 -0.74 0.66
C ARG A 191 -2.05 0.06 -0.13
N LEU A 192 -2.52 1.00 -0.95
CA LEU A 192 -1.67 2.03 -1.56
C LEU A 192 -0.96 2.90 -0.48
N LEU A 193 0.21 3.43 -0.82
CA LEU A 193 0.89 4.49 -0.07
C LEU A 193 0.10 5.81 -0.17
N ARG A 194 0.35 6.74 0.76
CA ARG A 194 -0.33 8.05 0.79
C ARG A 194 0.23 8.94 -0.34
N ASN A 195 -0.66 9.68 -1.00
CA ASN A 195 -0.39 10.60 -2.12
C ASN A 195 0.24 9.92 -3.36
N SER A 196 0.23 8.59 -3.46
CA SER A 196 0.68 7.87 -4.66
C SER A 196 -0.13 8.26 -5.89
N ASP A 197 0.53 8.28 -7.05
CA ASP A 197 -0.19 8.22 -8.33
C ASP A 197 -0.82 6.84 -8.53
N GLY A 198 -2.13 6.76 -8.29
CA GLY A 198 -2.92 5.54 -8.43
C GLY A 198 -3.19 5.08 -9.86
N SER A 199 -2.69 5.81 -10.87
CA SER A 199 -2.75 5.42 -12.29
C SER A 199 -1.54 4.58 -12.75
N VAL A 200 -0.48 4.51 -11.95
CA VAL A 200 0.79 3.87 -12.32
C VAL A 200 0.80 2.37 -12.01
N GLY A 201 0.34 1.97 -10.82
CA GLY A 201 0.40 0.57 -10.37
C GLY A 201 1.83 0.07 -10.14
N PHE A 202 1.98 -1.24 -10.01
CA PHE A 202 3.29 -1.92 -9.94
C PHE A 202 3.49 -2.73 -11.22
N SER A 203 4.66 -2.64 -11.85
CA SER A 203 4.90 -3.22 -13.17
C SER A 203 6.29 -3.82 -13.35
N LEU A 204 6.36 -4.78 -14.28
CA LEU A 204 7.58 -5.42 -14.77
C LEU A 204 7.50 -5.56 -16.29
N ASP A 205 8.57 -5.22 -16.98
CA ASP A 205 8.69 -5.39 -18.43
C ASP A 205 9.53 -6.63 -18.72
N ILE A 206 9.04 -7.48 -19.63
CA ILE A 206 9.73 -8.69 -20.09
C ILE A 206 10.00 -8.53 -21.58
N GLY A 207 11.28 -8.54 -21.98
CA GLY A 207 11.67 -8.23 -23.35
C GLY A 207 11.46 -6.75 -23.69
N THR A 208 10.95 -6.46 -24.89
CA THR A 208 10.50 -5.11 -25.28
C THR A 208 8.98 -5.08 -25.32
N PRO A 209 8.27 -4.41 -24.40
CA PRO A 209 6.81 -4.46 -24.36
C PRO A 209 6.13 -4.12 -25.69
N ASN A 210 5.34 -5.06 -26.22
CA ASN A 210 4.45 -4.84 -27.37
C ASN A 210 2.97 -5.11 -27.06
N ARG A 211 2.67 -5.76 -25.92
CA ARG A 211 1.33 -6.04 -25.38
C ARG A 211 1.30 -5.85 -23.85
N LEU A 212 0.10 -5.64 -23.31
CA LEU A 212 -0.16 -5.35 -21.91
C LEU A 212 -0.91 -6.51 -21.23
N VAL A 213 -0.49 -6.88 -20.02
CA VAL A 213 -1.24 -7.84 -19.19
C VAL A 213 -1.54 -7.21 -17.83
N PHE A 214 -2.82 -7.15 -17.48
CA PHE A 214 -3.30 -6.53 -16.24
C PHE A 214 -3.82 -7.55 -15.24
N ALA A 215 -3.17 -7.64 -14.08
CA ALA A 215 -3.68 -8.35 -12.91
C ALA A 215 -4.26 -7.37 -11.88
N GLU A 216 -5.09 -7.85 -10.95
CA GLU A 216 -5.72 -6.96 -9.98
C GLU A 216 -4.72 -6.38 -8.97
N ALA A 217 -3.77 -7.18 -8.47
CA ALA A 217 -2.76 -6.71 -7.52
C ALA A 217 -1.39 -7.43 -7.66
N PRO A 218 -0.33 -6.96 -6.98
CA PRO A 218 1.05 -7.39 -7.26
C PRO A 218 1.35 -8.87 -7.06
N ILE A 219 0.81 -9.51 -6.00
CA ILE A 219 1.02 -10.95 -5.80
C ILE A 219 0.35 -11.76 -6.92
N ASP A 220 -0.79 -11.30 -7.41
CA ASP A 220 -1.56 -11.98 -8.44
C ASP A 220 -0.83 -11.87 -9.79
N LEU A 221 -0.21 -10.71 -10.06
CA LEU A 221 0.71 -10.48 -11.17
C LEU A 221 1.96 -11.37 -11.12
N MET A 222 2.61 -11.47 -9.95
CA MET A 222 3.77 -12.35 -9.76
C MET A 222 3.38 -13.84 -9.87
N SER A 223 2.16 -14.20 -9.46
CA SER A 223 1.65 -15.58 -9.57
C SER A 223 1.32 -15.95 -11.01
N TYR A 224 0.76 -15.01 -11.80
CA TYR A 224 0.58 -15.14 -13.24
C TYR A 224 1.92 -15.32 -13.96
N TYR A 225 2.92 -14.50 -13.63
CA TYR A 225 4.27 -14.64 -14.17
C TYR A 225 4.89 -15.99 -13.82
N GLU A 226 4.86 -16.43 -12.55
CA GLU A 226 5.39 -17.73 -12.13
C GLU A 226 4.76 -18.92 -12.90
N TYR A 227 3.49 -18.81 -13.30
CA TYR A 227 2.77 -19.85 -14.03
C TYR A 227 3.03 -19.82 -15.55
N HIS A 228 3.20 -18.63 -16.15
CA HIS A 228 3.37 -18.46 -17.61
C HIS A 228 4.79 -18.08 -18.06
N LYS A 229 5.79 -17.96 -17.19
CA LYS A 229 7.12 -17.39 -17.50
C LYS A 229 7.83 -17.98 -18.74
N ASP A 230 7.58 -19.23 -19.08
CA ASP A 230 8.11 -19.90 -20.28
C ASP A 230 7.44 -19.44 -21.61
N GLU A 231 6.31 -18.73 -21.52
CA GLU A 231 5.47 -18.23 -22.62
C GLU A 231 5.43 -16.68 -22.72
N LEU A 232 5.85 -15.98 -21.67
CA LEU A 232 5.75 -14.52 -21.55
C LEU A 232 6.95 -13.80 -22.18
N GLN A 233 6.84 -13.47 -23.46
CA GLN A 233 7.80 -12.63 -24.20
C GLN A 233 7.16 -11.30 -24.65
N ASP A 234 7.94 -10.21 -24.60
CA ASP A 234 7.64 -8.87 -25.11
C ASP A 234 6.37 -8.22 -24.54
N ILE A 235 6.27 -8.19 -23.21
CA ILE A 235 5.09 -7.70 -22.47
C ILE A 235 5.45 -6.67 -21.41
N ARG A 236 4.47 -5.82 -21.07
CA ARG A 236 4.42 -5.14 -19.78
C ARG A 236 3.36 -5.80 -18.89
N LEU A 237 3.80 -6.36 -17.77
CA LEU A 237 2.97 -6.84 -16.68
C LEU A 237 2.59 -5.65 -15.78
N VAL A 238 1.31 -5.46 -15.47
CA VAL A 238 0.84 -4.38 -14.58
C VAL A 238 -0.16 -4.89 -13.55
N ALA A 239 0.12 -4.64 -12.27
CA ALA A 239 -0.83 -4.76 -11.18
C ALA A 239 -1.58 -3.44 -11.01
N MET A 240 -2.91 -3.47 -11.15
CA MET A 240 -3.75 -2.27 -11.08
C MET A 240 -3.93 -1.72 -9.65
N ASP A 241 -3.57 -2.47 -8.61
CA ASP A 241 -3.90 -2.21 -7.19
C ASP A 241 -5.41 -2.06 -6.97
N GLY A 242 -6.19 -3.00 -7.50
CA GLY A 242 -7.65 -2.98 -7.63
C GLY A 242 -8.10 -2.61 -9.06
N LEU A 243 -9.25 -3.12 -9.49
CA LEU A 243 -9.78 -2.98 -10.86
C LEU A 243 -9.97 -1.49 -11.27
N LYS A 244 -9.12 -0.99 -12.18
CA LYS A 244 -9.07 0.44 -12.57
C LYS A 244 -8.84 0.64 -14.07
N ARG A 245 -9.87 1.10 -14.79
CA ARG A 245 -9.79 1.54 -16.20
C ARG A 245 -8.65 2.56 -16.41
N GLY A 246 -8.47 3.50 -15.48
CA GLY A 246 -7.45 4.55 -15.57
C GLY A 246 -6.00 4.03 -15.61
N VAL A 247 -5.72 2.86 -15.01
CA VAL A 247 -4.38 2.23 -15.08
C VAL A 247 -4.16 1.64 -16.47
N ILE A 248 -5.14 0.90 -17.00
CA ILE A 248 -5.12 0.37 -18.37
C ILE A 248 -4.93 1.51 -19.37
N SER A 249 -5.67 2.60 -19.17
CA SER A 249 -5.65 3.82 -19.97
C SER A 249 -4.28 4.49 -19.99
N ARG A 250 -3.66 4.71 -18.82
CA ARG A 250 -2.30 5.27 -18.76
C ARG A 250 -1.27 4.34 -19.41
N HIS A 251 -1.32 3.04 -19.14
CA HIS A 251 -0.33 2.10 -19.69
C HIS A 251 -0.47 1.86 -21.20
N LEU A 252 -1.68 1.95 -21.75
CA LEU A 252 -1.88 2.00 -23.21
C LEU A 252 -1.21 3.25 -23.81
N ALA A 253 -1.37 4.41 -23.18
CA ALA A 253 -0.72 5.64 -23.64
C ALA A 253 0.82 5.58 -23.53
N LEU A 254 1.35 4.97 -22.47
CA LEU A 254 2.79 4.76 -22.31
C LEU A 254 3.34 3.76 -23.34
N LEU A 255 2.65 2.65 -23.56
CA LEU A 255 3.06 1.66 -24.55
C LEU A 255 3.09 2.27 -25.96
N GLU A 256 2.09 3.06 -26.34
CA GLU A 256 2.09 3.75 -27.64
C GLU A 256 3.18 4.83 -27.74
N SER A 257 3.50 5.52 -26.63
CA SER A 257 4.65 6.42 -26.52
C SER A 257 5.97 5.69 -26.77
N GLU A 258 6.17 4.55 -26.12
CA GLU A 258 7.38 3.73 -26.23
C GLU A 258 7.51 3.08 -27.61
N ARG A 259 6.42 2.52 -28.16
CA ARG A 259 6.35 2.00 -29.55
C ARG A 259 6.61 3.08 -30.61
N SER A 260 6.27 4.34 -30.32
CA SER A 260 6.57 5.49 -31.20
C SER A 260 7.97 6.07 -31.02
N GLY A 261 8.71 5.67 -29.97
CA GLY A 261 10.02 6.22 -29.61
C GLY A 261 10.00 7.69 -29.15
N ARG A 262 8.84 8.23 -28.75
CA ARG A 262 8.65 9.66 -28.47
C ARG A 262 8.05 9.89 -27.08
N PRO A 263 8.51 10.90 -26.32
CA PRO A 263 7.96 11.21 -25.00
C PRO A 263 6.53 11.73 -25.09
N LEU A 264 5.66 11.26 -24.18
CA LEU A 264 4.26 11.68 -24.09
C LEU A 264 4.11 12.88 -23.15
N TYR A 265 3.52 13.97 -23.66
CA TYR A 265 3.31 15.18 -22.87
C TYR A 265 1.85 15.27 -22.40
N GLY A 266 1.56 14.67 -21.25
CA GLY A 266 0.25 14.75 -20.58
C GLY A 266 0.39 14.70 -19.06
N THR A 267 -0.51 15.38 -18.35
CA THR A 267 -0.63 15.23 -16.88
C THR A 267 -1.15 13.83 -16.52
N PRO A 268 -0.85 13.27 -15.34
CA PRO A 268 -1.36 11.95 -14.94
C PRO A 268 -2.90 11.83 -15.06
N GLU A 269 -3.61 12.89 -14.69
CA GLU A 269 -5.06 13.03 -14.80
C GLU A 269 -5.57 13.10 -16.26
N GLN A 270 -4.74 13.52 -17.22
CA GLN A 270 -5.04 13.40 -18.65
C GLN A 270 -4.81 11.96 -19.14
N LEU A 271 -3.71 11.32 -18.73
CA LEU A 271 -3.35 9.96 -19.16
C LEU A 271 -4.42 8.91 -18.82
N THR A 272 -5.21 9.11 -17.76
CA THR A 272 -6.29 8.19 -17.38
C THR A 272 -7.47 8.13 -18.36
N HIS A 273 -7.56 9.04 -19.35
CA HIS A 273 -8.65 9.10 -20.35
C HIS A 273 -8.27 8.53 -21.73
N SER A 274 -7.01 8.10 -21.90
CA SER A 274 -6.44 7.65 -23.16
C SER A 274 -7.10 6.44 -23.82
N LEU A 275 -7.64 5.49 -23.04
CA LEU A 275 -8.37 4.32 -23.54
C LEU A 275 -9.73 4.70 -24.16
N ASP A 276 -10.37 5.74 -23.63
CA ASP A 276 -11.63 6.26 -24.17
C ASP A 276 -11.36 7.00 -25.49
N ILE A 277 -10.27 7.76 -25.55
CA ILE A 277 -9.75 8.37 -26.79
C ILE A 277 -9.38 7.27 -27.82
N ALA A 278 -8.79 6.15 -27.41
CA ALA A 278 -8.48 5.03 -28.30
C ALA A 278 -9.75 4.47 -28.98
N LYS A 279 -10.77 4.19 -28.18
CA LYS A 279 -12.10 3.75 -28.64
C LYS A 279 -12.73 4.78 -29.59
N GLU A 280 -12.79 6.06 -29.20
CA GLU A 280 -13.41 7.11 -30.00
C GLU A 280 -12.70 7.40 -31.34
N GLN A 281 -11.46 6.98 -31.51
CA GLN A 281 -10.67 7.17 -32.72
C GLN A 281 -10.50 5.88 -33.55
N GLY A 282 -11.24 4.81 -33.22
CA GLY A 282 -11.24 3.56 -33.99
C GLY A 282 -9.95 2.74 -33.86
N PHE A 283 -9.19 2.91 -32.77
CA PHE A 283 -7.95 2.15 -32.51
C PHE A 283 -8.16 0.63 -32.45
N PHE A 284 -9.41 0.22 -32.19
CA PHE A 284 -9.87 -1.17 -32.11
C PHE A 284 -10.77 -1.60 -33.29
N ASP A 285 -10.92 -0.76 -34.33
CA ASP A 285 -11.80 -1.05 -35.47
C ASP A 285 -11.23 -2.16 -36.38
N GLU A 286 -12.14 -2.86 -37.07
CA GLU A 286 -11.84 -3.98 -37.99
C GLU A 286 -11.03 -5.16 -37.37
N GLY A 287 -11.02 -5.30 -36.04
CA GLY A 287 -10.27 -6.34 -35.33
C GLY A 287 -8.79 -6.02 -35.12
N LYS A 288 -8.44 -4.72 -35.09
CA LYS A 288 -7.07 -4.25 -34.87
C LYS A 288 -6.80 -4.13 -33.37
N ASN A 289 -5.61 -4.55 -32.96
CA ASN A 289 -5.16 -4.52 -31.56
C ASN A 289 -6.00 -5.39 -30.59
N ASP A 290 -6.84 -6.31 -31.07
CA ASP A 290 -7.66 -7.22 -30.25
C ASP A 290 -6.84 -8.03 -29.22
N SER A 291 -5.57 -8.33 -29.54
CA SER A 291 -4.62 -9.06 -28.69
C SER A 291 -3.69 -8.16 -27.86
N LEU A 292 -3.88 -6.84 -27.86
CA LEU A 292 -2.98 -5.88 -27.20
C LEU A 292 -3.17 -5.85 -25.68
N ILE A 293 -4.37 -6.13 -25.19
CA ILE A 293 -4.74 -6.04 -23.77
C ILE A 293 -5.24 -7.40 -23.29
N THR A 294 -4.48 -8.04 -22.41
CA THR A 294 -4.91 -9.23 -21.66
C THR A 294 -5.34 -8.85 -20.25
N LEU A 295 -6.50 -9.34 -19.82
CA LEU A 295 -7.00 -9.19 -18.45
C LEU A 295 -6.81 -10.49 -17.67
N ALA A 296 -5.77 -10.49 -16.83
CA ALA A 296 -5.42 -11.55 -15.89
C ALA A 296 -5.99 -11.26 -14.48
N VAL A 297 -7.28 -10.91 -14.43
CA VAL A 297 -7.99 -10.51 -13.21
C VAL A 297 -8.61 -11.70 -12.49
N ASP A 298 -8.99 -11.50 -11.22
CA ASP A 298 -9.59 -12.53 -10.38
C ASP A 298 -10.90 -13.06 -10.99
N ASN A 299 -11.08 -14.39 -10.96
CA ASN A 299 -12.24 -15.06 -11.53
C ASN A 299 -13.40 -15.05 -10.52
N ASP A 300 -13.87 -13.88 -10.10
CA ASP A 300 -14.96 -13.69 -9.15
C ASP A 300 -16.19 -13.01 -9.82
N GLN A 301 -17.01 -12.23 -9.10
CA GLN A 301 -18.06 -11.40 -9.71
C GLN A 301 -17.55 -10.02 -10.16
N ALA A 302 -16.58 -9.43 -9.45
CA ALA A 302 -16.05 -8.10 -9.76
C ALA A 302 -15.17 -8.11 -11.03
N GLY A 303 -14.22 -9.03 -11.12
CA GLY A 303 -13.33 -9.18 -12.28
C GLY A 303 -14.12 -9.49 -13.56
N ARG A 304 -15.13 -10.37 -13.48
CA ARG A 304 -16.03 -10.67 -14.60
C ARG A 304 -16.82 -9.46 -15.07
N ARG A 305 -17.47 -8.71 -14.16
CA ARG A 305 -18.18 -7.47 -14.53
C ARG A 305 -17.26 -6.40 -15.12
N PHE A 306 -15.99 -6.36 -14.71
CA PHE A 306 -15.00 -5.43 -15.25
C PHE A 306 -14.60 -5.79 -16.68
N ILE A 307 -14.41 -7.09 -16.97
CA ILE A 307 -14.23 -7.62 -18.33
C ILE A 307 -15.47 -7.33 -19.20
N GLU A 308 -16.66 -7.71 -18.71
CA GLU A 308 -17.95 -7.52 -19.39
C GLU A 308 -18.15 -6.05 -19.77
N LYS A 309 -17.93 -5.11 -18.84
CA LYS A 309 -18.09 -3.68 -19.10
C LYS A 309 -17.11 -3.14 -20.14
N LEU A 310 -15.87 -3.62 -20.20
CA LEU A 310 -14.90 -3.22 -21.24
C LEU A 310 -15.33 -3.74 -22.62
N GLN A 311 -15.84 -4.98 -22.68
CA GLN A 311 -16.35 -5.58 -23.92
C GLN A 311 -17.67 -4.93 -24.39
N GLU A 312 -18.59 -4.58 -23.48
CA GLU A 312 -19.78 -3.75 -23.77
C GLU A 312 -19.40 -2.34 -24.25
N ASP A 313 -18.31 -1.78 -23.74
CA ASP A 313 -17.70 -0.55 -24.25
C ASP A 313 -17.08 -0.71 -25.64
N GLY A 314 -17.00 -1.93 -26.22
CA GLY A 314 -16.34 -2.16 -27.51
C GLY A 314 -14.82 -2.08 -27.45
N ILE A 315 -14.23 -2.29 -26.27
CA ILE A 315 -12.78 -2.42 -26.09
C ILE A 315 -12.46 -3.93 -26.10
N PRO A 316 -11.79 -4.46 -27.13
CA PRO A 316 -11.42 -5.86 -27.20
C PRO A 316 -10.34 -6.15 -26.16
N VAL A 317 -10.51 -7.28 -25.46
CA VAL A 317 -9.60 -7.76 -24.42
C VAL A 317 -9.50 -9.28 -24.49
N LEU A 318 -8.28 -9.80 -24.41
CA LEU A 318 -8.06 -11.23 -24.16
C LEU A 318 -8.37 -11.51 -22.69
N VAL A 319 -9.13 -12.57 -22.44
CA VAL A 319 -9.59 -12.94 -21.08
C VAL A 319 -8.82 -14.17 -20.64
N ASP A 320 -7.96 -14.01 -19.64
CA ASP A 320 -7.06 -15.05 -19.14
C ASP A 320 -7.15 -15.12 -17.62
N ILE A 321 -8.26 -15.71 -17.14
CA ILE A 321 -8.64 -15.69 -15.72
C ILE A 321 -8.52 -17.10 -15.12
N PRO A 322 -8.08 -17.24 -13.85
CA PRO A 322 -7.66 -18.52 -13.30
C PRO A 322 -8.82 -19.53 -13.27
N PRO A 323 -8.65 -20.78 -13.73
CA PRO A 323 -9.73 -21.76 -13.83
C PRO A 323 -10.44 -22.01 -12.49
N ARG A 324 -11.78 -22.12 -12.52
CA ARG A 324 -12.60 -22.47 -11.35
C ARG A 324 -13.14 -23.89 -11.43
N ARG A 325 -13.17 -24.57 -10.29
CA ARG A 325 -13.83 -25.87 -10.14
C ARG A 325 -15.35 -25.68 -10.06
N GLU A 326 -16.12 -26.70 -10.44
CA GLU A 326 -17.58 -26.65 -10.38
C GLU A 326 -18.06 -26.41 -8.94
N GLY A 327 -18.94 -25.42 -8.75
CA GLY A 327 -19.40 -24.98 -7.43
C GLY A 327 -18.49 -23.98 -6.69
N GLN A 328 -17.32 -23.63 -7.22
CA GLN A 328 -16.42 -22.62 -6.62
C GLN A 328 -16.86 -21.20 -7.01
N GLU A 329 -17.00 -20.28 -6.04
CA GLU A 329 -17.50 -18.92 -6.30
C GLU A 329 -16.43 -17.91 -6.79
N LYS A 330 -15.18 -18.05 -6.32
CA LYS A 330 -14.05 -17.17 -6.67
C LYS A 330 -12.72 -17.94 -6.78
N MET A 331 -11.77 -17.41 -7.54
CA MET A 331 -10.37 -17.87 -7.63
C MET A 331 -9.50 -16.68 -8.04
N ASP A 332 -8.38 -16.47 -7.35
CA ASP A 332 -7.31 -15.56 -7.76
C ASP A 332 -6.10 -16.37 -8.29
N TRP A 333 -5.16 -15.68 -8.97
CA TRP A 333 -4.01 -16.35 -9.58
C TRP A 333 -3.06 -16.97 -8.55
N ASN A 334 -3.02 -16.47 -7.32
CA ASN A 334 -2.18 -17.05 -6.26
C ASN A 334 -2.79 -18.34 -5.69
N ASP A 335 -4.09 -18.36 -5.42
CA ASP A 335 -4.84 -19.55 -5.01
C ASP A 335 -4.86 -20.64 -6.10
N TYR A 336 -4.81 -20.27 -7.38
CA TYR A 336 -4.63 -21.24 -8.47
C TYR A 336 -3.22 -21.85 -8.48
N LEU A 337 -2.16 -21.02 -8.45
CA LEU A 337 -0.77 -21.47 -8.40
C LEU A 337 -0.49 -22.45 -7.24
N LYS A 338 -1.04 -22.15 -6.04
CA LYS A 338 -0.91 -23.01 -4.84
C LYS A 338 -1.73 -24.31 -4.90
N GLN A 339 -2.59 -24.50 -5.90
CA GLN A 339 -3.29 -25.76 -6.13
C GLN A 339 -2.52 -26.68 -7.07
N GLU A 340 -1.96 -26.15 -8.17
CA GLU A 340 -1.16 -26.91 -9.13
C GLU A 340 0.15 -27.44 -8.51
N LYS A 341 0.74 -26.71 -7.57
CA LYS A 341 1.99 -27.11 -6.88
C LYS A 341 1.84 -28.14 -5.74
N LYS A 342 0.68 -28.80 -5.58
CA LYS A 342 0.50 -29.81 -4.50
C LYS A 342 0.81 -31.25 -4.96
N PRO A 343 1.63 -32.01 -4.21
CA PRO A 343 1.92 -33.42 -4.54
C PRO A 343 0.68 -34.30 -4.42
N THR A 344 0.67 -35.42 -5.13
CA THR A 344 -0.55 -36.23 -5.31
C THR A 344 -0.82 -37.18 -4.14
N PRO A 345 -2.08 -37.59 -3.90
CA PRO A 345 -2.41 -38.53 -2.83
C PRO A 345 -1.72 -39.90 -2.92
N GLN A 346 -1.18 -40.27 -4.09
CA GLN A 346 -0.42 -41.52 -4.29
C GLN A 346 1.02 -41.42 -3.77
N GLU A 347 1.57 -40.21 -3.65
CA GLU A 347 2.88 -39.94 -3.06
C GLU A 347 2.75 -39.85 -1.53
N VAL A 348 1.72 -39.15 -1.03
CA VAL A 348 1.38 -39.07 0.39
C VAL A 348 1.17 -40.46 1.02
N ASN A 349 0.54 -41.40 0.30
CA ASN A 349 0.34 -42.77 0.80
C ASN A 349 1.61 -43.65 0.78
N ARG A 350 2.73 -43.22 0.17
CA ARG A 350 4.02 -43.94 0.26
C ARG A 350 4.87 -43.53 1.47
N LEU A 351 4.54 -42.39 2.09
CA LEU A 351 5.27 -41.84 3.24
C LEU A 351 4.75 -42.36 4.60
N ARG A 352 3.66 -43.15 4.62
CA ARG A 352 2.96 -43.58 5.85
C ARG A 352 3.31 -44.97 6.39
N ASP A 353 4.06 -45.78 5.65
CA ASP A 353 4.16 -47.22 5.93
C ASP A 353 5.26 -47.60 6.95
N HIS A 354 5.96 -46.64 7.56
CA HIS A 354 6.95 -46.86 8.64
C HIS A 354 6.83 -45.78 9.74
N LEU A 355 7.29 -46.13 10.95
CA LEU A 355 7.44 -45.33 12.18
C LEU A 355 6.26 -45.24 13.16
N LEU A 356 6.60 -44.89 14.40
CA LEU A 356 5.75 -44.82 15.60
C LEU A 356 4.73 -43.69 15.49
N THR A 357 3.57 -43.90 16.09
CA THR A 357 2.52 -42.86 16.22
C THR A 357 2.84 -41.90 17.37
N LYS A 358 2.25 -40.69 17.33
CA LYS A 358 2.39 -39.67 18.39
C LYS A 358 2.11 -40.20 19.79
N ALA A 359 1.06 -41.01 19.93
CA ALA A 359 0.69 -41.62 21.19
C ALA A 359 1.82 -42.52 21.73
N GLU A 360 2.45 -43.32 20.88
CA GLU A 360 3.58 -44.18 21.28
C GLU A 360 4.85 -43.38 21.63
N VAL A 361 5.08 -42.23 20.97
CA VAL A 361 6.18 -41.30 21.31
C VAL A 361 5.90 -40.56 22.63
N SER A 362 4.68 -40.10 22.84
CA SER A 362 4.24 -39.42 24.06
C SER A 362 4.27 -40.37 25.26
N GLU A 363 3.74 -41.60 25.11
CA GLU A 363 3.79 -42.65 26.13
C GLU A 363 5.25 -43.00 26.49
N ALA A 364 6.12 -43.20 25.50
CA ALA A 364 7.54 -43.51 25.74
C ALA A 364 8.31 -42.41 26.47
N LEU A 365 7.98 -41.13 26.27
CA LEU A 365 8.59 -40.01 27.01
C LEU A 365 7.95 -39.78 28.40
N SER A 366 6.70 -40.22 28.60
CA SER A 366 5.95 -40.10 29.85
C SER A 366 6.22 -41.22 30.86
N MET A 367 6.91 -42.30 30.46
CA MET A 367 7.18 -43.44 31.33
C MET A 367 8.42 -43.24 32.21
N GLU A 368 8.19 -43.03 33.51
CA GLU A 368 9.26 -42.79 34.50
C GLU A 368 10.32 -43.92 34.53
N GLY A 369 9.90 -45.16 34.32
CA GLY A 369 10.78 -46.33 34.31
C GLY A 369 11.82 -46.35 33.19
N ASP A 370 11.63 -45.52 32.15
CA ASP A 370 12.56 -45.38 31.01
C ASP A 370 13.46 -44.13 31.13
N LEU A 371 13.29 -43.32 32.19
CA LEU A 371 14.20 -42.20 32.50
C LEU A 371 15.54 -42.71 33.05
N ILE A 372 16.61 -42.43 32.32
CA ILE A 372 17.99 -42.72 32.74
C ILE A 372 18.45 -41.65 33.72
N LYS A 373 18.60 -42.03 35.00
CA LYS A 373 19.17 -41.16 36.03
C LYS A 373 20.66 -40.89 35.78
N SER A 374 21.02 -39.62 35.70
CA SER A 374 22.39 -39.11 35.73
C SER A 374 22.61 -38.21 36.95
N SER A 375 23.86 -37.87 37.27
CA SER A 375 24.19 -37.00 38.42
C SER A 375 25.01 -35.80 37.96
N THR A 376 24.46 -34.60 38.19
CA THR A 376 24.98 -33.34 37.67
C THR A 376 25.39 -32.44 38.84
N THR A 377 26.48 -32.84 39.50
CA THR A 377 27.04 -32.28 40.75
C THR A 377 26.20 -32.55 42.01
N ASP A 378 26.80 -32.33 43.19
CA ASP A 378 26.39 -32.90 44.50
C ASP A 378 25.02 -32.46 45.06
N ARG A 379 24.18 -31.75 44.30
CA ARG A 379 22.86 -31.25 44.73
C ARG A 379 21.75 -31.27 43.68
N GLU A 380 21.99 -31.80 42.48
CA GLU A 380 20.92 -31.97 41.48
C GLU A 380 21.04 -33.32 40.77
N VAL A 381 19.89 -33.93 40.52
CA VAL A 381 19.75 -35.22 39.86
C VAL A 381 18.97 -35.02 38.57
N LEU A 382 19.62 -35.33 37.44
CA LEU A 382 19.08 -35.12 36.12
C LEU A 382 18.64 -36.46 35.51
N TYR A 383 17.36 -36.60 35.27
CA TYR A 383 16.74 -37.80 34.70
C TYR A 383 16.46 -37.56 33.21
N THR A 384 16.97 -38.40 32.31
CA THR A 384 16.92 -38.17 30.86
C THR A 384 16.39 -39.36 30.07
N ASN A 385 15.56 -39.13 29.06
CA ASN A 385 15.12 -40.16 28.12
C ASN A 385 15.21 -39.63 26.68
N THR A 386 15.62 -40.48 25.72
CA THR A 386 15.83 -40.09 24.32
C THR A 386 15.08 -41.02 23.37
N VAL A 387 14.13 -40.48 22.63
CA VAL A 387 13.30 -41.21 21.65
C VAL A 387 13.67 -40.78 20.23
N THR A 388 14.12 -41.73 19.40
CA THR A 388 14.48 -41.46 17.99
C THR A 388 13.25 -41.43 17.09
N LEU A 389 13.17 -40.40 16.24
CA LEU A 389 12.11 -40.19 15.25
C LEU A 389 12.59 -40.58 13.85
N ASP A 390 11.88 -40.13 12.81
CA ASP A 390 12.28 -40.34 11.42
C ASP A 390 13.33 -39.30 10.94
N GLN A 391 13.78 -39.44 9.69
CA GLN A 391 14.59 -38.43 8.97
C GLN A 391 15.85 -37.89 9.69
N GLY A 392 16.39 -38.63 10.67
CA GLY A 392 17.58 -38.24 11.45
C GLY A 392 17.27 -37.43 12.72
N TYR A 393 15.99 -37.21 13.05
CA TYR A 393 15.57 -36.51 14.26
C TYR A 393 15.53 -37.43 15.50
N SER A 394 15.67 -36.84 16.68
CA SER A 394 15.43 -37.47 17.98
C SER A 394 14.94 -36.42 18.98
N LEU A 395 14.14 -36.85 19.94
CA LEU A 395 13.71 -36.04 21.08
C LEU A 395 14.48 -36.46 22.33
N ASN A 396 14.96 -35.49 23.09
CA ASN A 396 15.72 -35.70 24.32
C ASN A 396 15.05 -34.95 25.48
N LEU A 397 14.36 -35.69 26.33
CA LEU A 397 13.72 -35.19 27.54
C LEU A 397 14.75 -35.11 28.67
N ALA A 398 14.78 -33.97 29.36
CA ALA A 398 15.55 -33.73 30.57
C ALA A 398 14.60 -33.30 31.70
N VAL A 399 14.61 -34.02 32.83
CA VAL A 399 13.81 -33.75 34.03
C VAL A 399 14.75 -33.49 35.21
N HIS A 400 14.64 -32.31 35.82
CA HIS A 400 15.53 -31.79 36.85
C HIS A 400 14.93 -32.00 38.25
N SER A 401 15.60 -32.80 39.09
CA SER A 401 15.20 -33.02 40.48
C SER A 401 16.24 -32.42 41.47
N PRO A 402 15.80 -31.74 42.55
CA PRO A 402 16.69 -31.20 43.58
C PRO A 402 17.30 -32.29 44.50
N GLU A 403 16.79 -33.52 44.46
CA GLU A 403 17.34 -34.67 45.19
C GLU A 403 17.00 -36.00 44.49
N GLU A 404 17.56 -37.11 44.99
CA GLU A 404 17.19 -38.45 44.52
C GLU A 404 15.89 -38.89 45.18
N VAL A 405 14.85 -39.09 44.37
CA VAL A 405 13.51 -39.52 44.82
C VAL A 405 13.17 -40.92 44.29
N GLU A 406 12.29 -41.63 45.01
CA GLU A 406 11.75 -42.94 44.57
C GLU A 406 10.61 -42.80 43.54
N ASN A 407 10.07 -41.59 43.35
CA ASN A 407 8.99 -41.25 42.42
C ASN A 407 9.08 -39.74 42.06
N LEU A 408 9.27 -39.42 40.79
CA LEU A 408 9.34 -38.06 40.25
C LEU A 408 7.98 -37.35 40.20
N ALA A 409 6.86 -38.08 40.18
CA ALA A 409 5.53 -37.47 40.17
C ALA A 409 5.08 -36.95 41.55
N ASP A 410 5.75 -37.37 42.64
CA ASP A 410 5.50 -36.86 44.00
C ASP A 410 6.17 -35.50 44.28
N ILE A 411 6.92 -34.93 43.31
CA ILE A 411 7.63 -33.66 43.45
C ILE A 411 7.43 -32.71 42.25
N THR A 412 7.65 -31.41 42.47
CA THR A 412 7.81 -30.42 41.39
C THR A 412 9.21 -30.57 40.78
N ALA A 413 9.29 -31.33 39.69
CA ALA A 413 10.50 -31.53 38.89
C ALA A 413 10.35 -30.81 37.53
N PRO A 414 11.02 -29.67 37.32
CA PRO A 414 11.00 -28.96 36.04
C PRO A 414 11.63 -29.76 34.91
N TRP A 415 11.16 -29.55 33.68
CA TRP A 415 11.60 -30.34 32.53
C TRP A 415 11.73 -29.52 31.26
N ALA A 416 12.52 -30.03 30.32
CA ALA A 416 12.67 -29.50 28.97
C ALA A 416 12.82 -30.65 27.95
N LEU A 417 12.28 -30.46 26.75
CA LEU A 417 12.27 -31.44 25.67
C LEU A 417 13.03 -30.90 24.46
N GLU A 418 14.26 -31.35 24.27
CA GLU A 418 15.17 -30.94 23.21
C GLU A 418 14.89 -31.69 21.89
N VAL A 419 15.01 -31.00 20.75
CA VAL A 419 15.00 -31.60 19.42
C VAL A 419 16.42 -31.67 18.88
N ILE A 420 16.84 -32.89 18.53
CA ILE A 420 18.17 -33.19 17.97
C ILE A 420 17.97 -33.67 16.54
N LYS A 421 18.86 -33.30 15.62
CA LYS A 421 18.95 -33.84 14.25
C LYS A 421 20.39 -34.15 13.91
N ASP A 422 20.65 -35.35 13.37
CA ASP A 422 22.00 -35.79 12.97
C ASP A 422 23.10 -35.57 14.04
N ASN A 423 22.72 -35.74 15.32
CA ASN A 423 23.55 -35.49 16.51
C ASN A 423 23.95 -34.00 16.73
N GLN A 424 23.14 -33.06 16.23
CA GLN A 424 23.21 -31.64 16.57
C GLN A 424 21.89 -31.20 17.23
N SER A 425 21.97 -30.39 18.30
CA SER A 425 20.79 -29.77 18.91
C SER A 425 20.23 -28.66 18.02
N LEU A 426 18.91 -28.61 17.88
CA LEU A 426 18.19 -27.57 17.12
C LEU A 426 17.46 -26.57 18.03
N GLY A 427 17.37 -26.84 19.33
CA GLY A 427 16.56 -26.10 20.31
C GLY A 427 15.54 -26.99 21.03
N TYR A 428 14.65 -26.38 21.81
CA TYR A 428 13.67 -27.08 22.64
C TYR A 428 12.25 -26.98 22.09
N LEU A 429 11.54 -28.10 22.04
CA LEU A 429 10.14 -28.18 21.61
C LEU A 429 9.19 -27.65 22.69
N ALA A 430 9.47 -27.97 23.95
CA ALA A 430 8.65 -27.64 25.11
C ALA A 430 9.48 -27.63 26.40
N TYR A 431 8.94 -27.01 27.45
CA TYR A 431 9.43 -27.05 28.82
C TYR A 431 8.28 -26.78 29.79
N GLY A 432 8.42 -27.18 31.07
CA GLY A 432 7.37 -27.01 32.08
C GLY A 432 7.89 -27.13 33.53
N GLU A 433 7.05 -26.77 34.50
CA GLU A 433 7.45 -26.64 35.92
C GLU A 433 7.38 -27.97 36.68
N SER A 434 6.46 -28.88 36.30
CA SER A 434 6.23 -30.14 37.00
C SER A 434 5.95 -31.30 36.05
N TRP A 435 6.98 -32.10 35.73
CA TRP A 435 6.89 -33.23 34.80
C TRP A 435 5.71 -34.17 35.12
N GLY A 436 5.60 -34.65 36.37
CA GLY A 436 4.54 -35.60 36.75
C GLY A 436 3.11 -35.03 36.81
N ASN A 437 2.90 -33.74 36.55
CA ASN A 437 1.58 -33.09 36.59
C ASN A 437 1.21 -32.31 35.31
N GLU A 438 2.20 -31.94 34.50
CA GLU A 438 2.05 -30.99 33.39
C GLU A 438 2.63 -31.51 32.06
N PHE A 439 3.20 -32.73 32.03
CA PHE A 439 3.75 -33.32 30.81
C PHE A 439 2.63 -33.88 29.91
N ASP A 440 2.10 -33.02 29.05
CA ASP A 440 1.35 -33.37 27.84
C ASP A 440 2.01 -32.65 26.66
N ILE A 441 2.17 -33.36 25.54
CA ILE A 441 2.93 -32.91 24.36
C ILE A 441 2.30 -33.38 23.03
N GLU A 442 1.04 -33.86 22.99
CA GLU A 442 0.46 -34.37 21.73
C GLU A 442 0.27 -33.27 20.66
N ASP A 443 -0.02 -32.03 21.06
CA ASP A 443 -0.10 -30.87 20.17
C ASP A 443 1.31 -30.41 19.73
N GLU A 444 2.29 -30.43 20.62
CA GLU A 444 3.70 -30.12 20.38
C GLU A 444 4.34 -31.12 19.39
N LEU A 445 4.10 -32.42 19.57
CA LEU A 445 4.49 -33.47 18.62
C LEU A 445 3.76 -33.30 17.28
N THR A 446 2.51 -32.81 17.29
CA THR A 446 1.77 -32.47 16.06
C THR A 446 2.37 -31.26 15.36
N ASN A 447 2.83 -30.26 16.10
CA ASN A 447 3.53 -29.11 15.54
C ASN A 447 4.89 -29.52 14.96
N LEU A 448 5.67 -30.35 15.67
CA LEU A 448 6.95 -30.85 15.19
C LEU A 448 6.83 -31.69 13.91
N GLU A 449 5.85 -32.61 13.81
CA GLU A 449 5.59 -33.33 12.55
C GLU A 449 5.35 -32.38 11.38
N ASN A 450 4.54 -31.34 11.58
CA ASN A 450 4.27 -30.35 10.55
C ASN A 450 5.53 -29.55 10.19
N TRP A 451 6.36 -29.19 11.17
CA TRP A 451 7.63 -28.47 10.96
C TRP A 451 8.70 -29.32 10.28
N ILE A 452 8.76 -30.63 10.56
CA ILE A 452 9.60 -31.60 9.84
C ILE A 452 9.13 -31.70 8.38
N ALA A 453 7.83 -31.86 8.15
CA ALA A 453 7.25 -32.01 6.81
C ALA A 453 7.44 -30.78 5.90
N ILE A 454 7.69 -29.59 6.46
CA ILE A 454 8.01 -28.36 5.72
C ILE A 454 9.49 -27.91 5.88
N ASN A 455 10.30 -28.68 6.62
CA ASN A 455 11.69 -28.38 6.99
C ASN A 455 11.89 -26.96 7.60
N GLN A 456 11.08 -26.62 8.62
CA GLN A 456 11.16 -25.37 9.39
C GLN A 456 11.25 -25.61 10.91
N VAL A 457 12.01 -26.64 11.32
CA VAL A 457 12.11 -27.02 12.74
C VAL A 457 12.83 -25.95 13.56
N GLU A 458 14.01 -25.51 13.12
CA GLU A 458 14.89 -24.59 13.88
C GLU A 458 14.22 -23.24 14.24
N ASP A 459 13.49 -22.61 13.30
CA ASP A 459 12.83 -21.31 13.51
C ASP A 459 11.62 -21.32 14.46
N LYS A 460 11.30 -22.47 15.09
CA LYS A 460 10.07 -22.69 15.86
C LYS A 460 10.30 -23.28 17.26
N LEU A 461 11.55 -23.56 17.61
CA LEU A 461 11.96 -24.07 18.91
C LEU A 461 12.36 -22.94 19.86
N TYR A 462 12.20 -23.17 21.16
CA TYR A 462 12.73 -22.30 22.19
C TYR A 462 14.25 -22.39 22.25
N SER A 463 14.92 -21.27 22.46
CA SER A 463 16.37 -21.20 22.55
C SER A 463 16.90 -21.77 23.87
N GLN A 464 18.18 -22.14 23.87
CA GLN A 464 18.90 -22.51 25.10
C GLN A 464 18.82 -21.42 26.18
N GLU A 465 18.89 -20.15 25.77
CA GLU A 465 18.87 -19.00 26.70
C GLU A 465 17.51 -18.89 27.40
N GLU A 466 16.40 -18.98 26.68
CA GLU A 466 15.03 -18.94 27.24
C GLU A 466 14.77 -20.11 28.21
N VAL A 467 15.17 -21.34 27.86
CA VAL A 467 14.99 -22.52 28.72
C VAL A 467 15.90 -22.46 29.94
N THR A 468 17.12 -21.96 29.79
CA THR A 468 18.06 -21.78 30.91
C THR A 468 17.58 -20.67 31.86
N ASP A 469 17.06 -19.55 31.37
CA ASP A 469 16.47 -18.51 32.22
C ASP A 469 15.21 -19.00 32.96
N PHE A 470 14.37 -19.81 32.30
CA PHE A 470 13.24 -20.49 32.94
C PHE A 470 13.69 -21.38 34.12
N LEU A 471 14.62 -22.32 33.88
CA LEU A 471 15.12 -23.22 34.93
C LEU A 471 15.88 -22.47 36.05
N ASN A 472 16.58 -21.39 35.71
CA ASN A 472 17.22 -20.49 36.69
C ASN A 472 16.19 -19.75 37.56
N SER A 473 15.04 -19.36 37.01
CA SER A 473 13.99 -18.67 37.79
C SER A 473 13.40 -19.55 38.88
N LEU A 474 13.18 -20.84 38.58
CA LEU A 474 12.63 -21.84 39.50
C LEU A 474 13.62 -22.28 40.60
N SER A 475 14.92 -22.12 40.36
CA SER A 475 15.96 -22.33 41.39
C SER A 475 16.20 -21.08 42.24
N ALA A 476 16.07 -19.87 41.68
CA ALA A 476 16.17 -18.61 42.43
C ALA A 476 15.07 -18.45 43.50
N GLU A 477 13.84 -18.95 43.26
CA GLU A 477 12.81 -18.99 44.31
C GLU A 477 13.22 -19.90 45.48
N LYS A 478 13.89 -21.03 45.21
CA LYS A 478 14.41 -21.94 46.25
C LYS A 478 15.53 -21.30 47.08
N GLU A 479 16.44 -20.52 46.48
CA GLU A 479 17.43 -19.74 47.25
C GLU A 479 16.77 -18.67 48.15
N THR A 480 15.74 -17.99 47.63
CA THR A 480 14.99 -16.97 48.39
C THR A 480 14.24 -17.57 49.60
N ILE A 481 13.75 -18.81 49.47
CA ILE A 481 13.16 -19.59 50.58
C ILE A 481 14.25 -20.12 51.53
N GLY A 482 15.45 -20.43 50.99
CA GLY A 482 16.63 -20.84 51.74
C GLY A 482 17.17 -19.77 52.70
N GLU A 483 17.27 -18.51 52.28
CA GLU A 483 17.73 -17.41 53.15
C GLU A 483 16.80 -17.15 54.36
N LEU A 484 15.52 -17.53 54.27
CA LEU A 484 14.58 -17.50 55.40
C LEU A 484 14.71 -18.69 56.35
N THR A 485 15.54 -19.69 56.05
CA THR A 485 15.53 -21.00 56.73
C THR A 485 16.89 -21.50 57.26
N SER A 486 17.69 -20.67 57.95
CA SER A 486 18.30 -21.16 59.21
C SER A 486 18.78 -20.10 60.21
N PHE A 487 18.45 -20.37 61.48
CA PHE A 487 19.13 -19.81 62.66
C PHE A 487 20.48 -20.53 62.88
N GLY A 488 21.53 -20.15 62.15
CA GLY A 488 22.93 -20.59 62.36
C GLY A 488 23.27 -22.00 61.83
N THR A 489 24.54 -22.35 61.56
CA THR A 489 25.73 -22.09 62.40
C THR A 489 27.07 -22.34 61.67
N LEU A 490 27.92 -21.30 61.56
CA LEU A 490 29.40 -21.25 61.62
C LEU A 490 30.33 -22.14 60.71
N ILE A 491 31.35 -21.45 60.14
CA ILE A 491 32.80 -21.83 60.08
C ILE A 491 33.27 -22.91 59.06
N ILE A 492 34.45 -22.84 58.42
CA ILE A 492 35.35 -21.76 57.93
C ILE A 492 36.44 -22.40 57.02
N ASP A 493 37.14 -21.62 56.19
CA ASP A 493 38.39 -21.86 55.43
C ASP A 493 39.01 -23.29 55.30
N ASP A 494 39.45 -23.64 54.07
CA ASP A 494 40.91 -23.86 53.91
C ASP A 494 41.50 -23.67 52.49
N ARG A 495 42.77 -23.25 52.48
CA ARG A 495 43.88 -23.30 51.48
C ARG A 495 43.62 -24.05 50.14
N SER A 496 43.82 -23.46 48.95
CA SER A 496 45.04 -22.92 48.29
C SER A 496 46.07 -23.96 47.78
N TRP A 497 46.45 -23.88 46.49
CA TRP A 497 47.78 -24.15 45.83
C TRP A 497 47.55 -24.19 44.28
N GLU A 498 48.27 -23.42 43.45
CA GLU A 498 49.59 -23.71 42.83
C GLU A 498 49.57 -24.95 41.89
N SER A 499 49.59 -24.83 40.55
CA SER A 499 50.76 -24.57 39.66
C SER A 499 50.64 -25.51 38.41
N ASP A 500 51.36 -25.46 37.27
CA ASP A 500 52.47 -24.61 36.78
C ASP A 500 52.75 -24.79 35.25
N TYR A 501 53.45 -23.84 34.59
CA TYR A 501 54.15 -23.85 33.26
C TYR A 501 53.46 -24.42 31.96
N SER A 502 53.77 -24.06 30.69
CA SER A 502 54.40 -22.87 30.03
C SER A 502 54.58 -23.03 28.51
N ASN A 503 54.62 -21.91 27.74
CA ASN A 503 55.39 -21.67 26.49
C ASN A 503 55.07 -22.54 25.22
N ASP A 504 55.34 -22.17 23.95
CA ASP A 504 55.92 -20.96 23.32
C ASP A 504 55.62 -20.90 21.79
N ILE A 505 55.80 -19.72 21.13
CA ILE A 505 56.25 -19.54 19.69
C ILE A 505 55.32 -20.04 18.54
N SER A 506 55.07 -19.33 17.40
CA SER A 506 55.48 -18.00 16.87
C SER A 506 54.66 -17.51 15.64
N SER A 507 54.81 -16.21 15.29
CA SER A 507 54.64 -15.53 13.97
C SER A 507 53.25 -15.58 13.28
N GLU A 508 52.52 -14.47 13.09
CA GLU A 508 52.78 -13.28 12.23
C GLU A 508 52.84 -13.62 10.72
N GLN A 509 51.87 -13.19 9.88
CA GLN A 509 51.59 -11.83 9.37
C GLN A 509 52.74 -11.16 8.59
N HIS A 510 52.48 -10.66 7.37
CA HIS A 510 52.39 -9.21 7.08
C HIS A 510 52.09 -8.88 5.60
N LYS A 511 52.28 -7.61 5.19
CA LYS A 511 51.42 -6.88 4.23
C LYS A 511 52.24 -5.94 3.31
N LYS A 512 51.90 -5.89 2.01
CA LYS A 512 52.02 -4.74 1.07
C LYS A 512 53.39 -4.31 0.45
N ILE A 513 53.27 -3.78 -0.80
CA ILE A 513 54.10 -2.75 -1.52
C ILE A 513 55.43 -3.15 -2.25
N GLY A 514 55.41 -3.05 -3.60
CA GLY A 514 56.08 -1.92 -4.30
C GLY A 514 57.43 -2.04 -5.07
N HIS A 515 57.37 -2.31 -6.39
CA HIS A 515 58.15 -1.70 -7.50
C HIS A 515 59.70 -1.86 -7.73
N LYS A 516 60.00 -2.43 -8.92
CA LYS A 516 60.95 -2.00 -10.02
C LYS A 516 62.46 -2.32 -10.02
N LEU A 517 62.94 -2.77 -11.21
CA LEU A 517 64.32 -2.77 -11.80
C LEU A 517 65.41 -3.53 -11.00
N GLY A 518 66.27 -4.42 -11.55
CA GLY A 518 66.60 -4.87 -12.92
C GLY A 518 67.99 -5.57 -12.90
N ASP A 519 68.61 -6.14 -13.94
CA ASP A 519 68.22 -6.60 -15.30
C ASP A 519 69.41 -7.44 -15.90
N LEU A 520 69.15 -8.33 -16.90
CA LEU A 520 70.13 -9.03 -17.80
C LEU A 520 71.12 -10.07 -17.19
N PRO A 521 71.87 -10.89 -17.99
CA PRO A 521 71.92 -11.08 -19.47
C PRO A 521 71.62 -12.57 -19.86
N ASP A 522 71.96 -13.22 -21.01
CA ASP A 522 72.60 -12.88 -22.31
C ASP A 522 72.28 -13.93 -23.41
N SER A 523 72.46 -13.58 -24.70
CA SER A 523 72.73 -14.45 -25.88
C SER A 523 71.71 -15.53 -26.33
N SER A 524 71.46 -15.81 -27.63
CA SER A 524 71.85 -15.28 -28.96
C SER A 524 70.89 -15.89 -30.04
N GLN A 525 70.90 -15.69 -31.37
CA GLN A 525 71.84 -15.13 -32.36
C GLN A 525 71.12 -14.30 -33.48
N GLU A 526 71.86 -13.37 -34.07
CA GLU A 526 72.10 -13.05 -35.52
C GLU A 526 71.05 -13.36 -36.65
N ALA A 527 70.96 -12.58 -37.75
CA ALA A 527 71.40 -11.21 -38.07
C ALA A 527 70.87 -10.70 -39.46
N ALA A 528 70.64 -9.37 -39.57
CA ALA A 528 70.95 -8.38 -40.64
C ALA A 528 71.01 -8.74 -42.17
N PRO A 529 70.89 -7.78 -43.15
CA PRO A 529 71.04 -6.31 -43.03
C PRO A 529 70.03 -5.40 -43.79
N LEU A 530 70.22 -4.08 -43.67
CA LEU A 530 69.55 -2.95 -44.37
C LEU A 530 70.36 -2.47 -45.61
N PRO A 531 69.80 -1.57 -46.47
CA PRO A 531 70.21 -0.15 -46.42
C PRO A 531 69.09 0.89 -46.76
N GLU A 532 69.44 2.18 -46.87
CA GLU A 532 68.54 3.36 -46.90
C GLU A 532 68.43 4.12 -48.25
N ALA A 533 67.45 5.05 -48.34
CA ALA A 533 67.56 6.45 -48.85
C ALA A 533 66.95 6.93 -50.22
N LYS A 534 66.18 8.04 -50.12
CA LYS A 534 66.03 9.24 -51.03
C LYS A 534 65.18 9.26 -52.34
N HIS A 535 64.10 10.05 -52.27
CA HIS A 535 63.61 11.15 -53.17
C HIS A 535 63.33 11.04 -54.71
N SER A 536 62.15 11.59 -55.07
CA SER A 536 61.79 12.47 -56.24
C SER A 536 61.32 11.94 -57.63
N GLN A 537 60.40 12.72 -58.21
CA GLN A 537 59.65 12.69 -59.50
C GLN A 537 60.49 13.04 -60.76
N PRO A 538 59.95 13.21 -62.02
CA PRO A 538 58.63 12.90 -62.62
C PRO A 538 58.69 12.13 -63.98
N LEU A 539 57.54 11.92 -64.65
CA LEU A 539 57.45 11.97 -66.13
C LEU A 539 56.01 12.37 -66.59
N ASN A 540 55.87 12.95 -67.79
CA ASN A 540 54.61 13.41 -68.38
C ASN A 540 54.74 13.49 -69.93
N ASP A 541 53.69 13.22 -70.71
CA ASP A 541 53.45 13.60 -72.13
C ASP A 541 52.24 12.80 -72.71
N LEU A 542 51.28 13.26 -73.55
CA LEU A 542 50.66 14.55 -73.94
C LEU A 542 49.58 14.25 -75.05
N LEU A 543 48.30 14.64 -74.83
CA LEU A 543 47.30 15.12 -75.85
C LEU A 543 46.75 14.22 -76.99
N PRO A 544 45.65 14.64 -77.68
CA PRO A 544 44.40 15.34 -77.28
C PRO A 544 43.14 14.47 -77.62
N ASP A 545 41.86 14.78 -77.32
CA ASP A 545 41.09 16.01 -77.04
C ASP A 545 39.83 15.65 -76.18
N GLN A 546 39.03 16.65 -75.79
CA GLN A 546 37.68 16.60 -75.18
C GLN A 546 37.55 16.48 -73.63
N THR A 547 37.51 17.67 -73.03
CA THR A 547 36.71 18.09 -71.85
C THR A 547 37.01 17.53 -70.45
N GLN A 548 37.68 18.40 -69.67
CA GLN A 548 37.71 18.52 -68.20
C GLN A 548 38.18 17.30 -67.38
N ASP A 549 39.45 17.38 -66.95
CA ASP A 549 39.96 16.63 -65.79
C ASP A 549 39.10 16.93 -64.55
N GLN A 550 38.44 15.89 -64.01
CA GLN A 550 38.08 15.87 -62.59
C GLN A 550 39.28 15.36 -61.81
N SER A 551 39.70 16.09 -60.79
CA SER A 551 40.64 15.60 -59.78
C SER A 551 40.05 14.36 -59.10
N LEU A 552 40.69 13.20 -59.27
CA LEU A 552 40.35 12.00 -58.52
C LEU A 552 40.66 12.23 -57.02
N LEU A 553 39.65 12.02 -56.18
CA LEU A 553 39.72 12.23 -54.74
C LEU A 553 40.90 11.47 -54.12
N HIS A 554 41.77 12.19 -53.41
CA HIS A 554 42.95 11.60 -52.79
C HIS A 554 43.22 12.18 -51.39
N PHE A 555 43.05 11.34 -50.37
CA PHE A 555 43.16 11.71 -48.97
C PHE A 555 44.61 11.88 -48.54
N THR A 556 44.93 13.08 -48.07
CA THR A 556 46.22 13.47 -47.48
C THR A 556 45.99 14.24 -46.19
N ILE A 557 46.93 14.16 -45.24
CA ILE A 557 46.85 14.91 -43.97
C ILE A 557 48.11 15.72 -43.72
N SER A 558 47.95 16.99 -43.36
CA SER A 558 49.05 17.95 -43.17
C SER A 558 49.74 17.81 -41.80
N ASN A 559 49.02 17.38 -40.75
CA ASN A 559 49.41 17.67 -39.36
C ASN A 559 49.21 16.52 -38.34
N PRO A 560 49.61 15.25 -38.63
CA PRO A 560 49.12 14.01 -37.98
C PRO A 560 49.32 13.81 -36.46
N ASN A 561 49.74 14.83 -35.69
CA ASN A 561 50.10 14.72 -34.27
C ASN A 561 49.18 15.52 -33.31
N GLN A 562 48.15 16.25 -33.77
CA GLN A 562 47.24 16.95 -32.84
C GLN A 562 46.13 16.02 -32.34
N SER A 563 45.97 15.87 -31.03
CA SER A 563 44.91 15.04 -30.45
C SER A 563 43.60 15.83 -30.28
N ARG A 564 42.74 15.82 -31.31
CA ARG A 564 41.29 15.99 -31.11
C ARG A 564 40.69 14.61 -30.79
N ARG A 565 39.80 14.53 -29.80
CA ARG A 565 39.12 13.28 -29.39
C ARG A 565 37.65 13.33 -29.79
N LYS A 566 37.15 12.27 -30.42
CA LYS A 566 35.74 12.02 -30.69
C LYS A 566 35.41 10.58 -30.29
N ALA A 567 34.38 10.39 -29.46
CA ALA A 567 33.99 9.05 -29.00
C ALA A 567 33.60 8.17 -30.20
N GLY A 568 34.08 6.93 -30.22
CA GLY A 568 33.85 5.99 -31.33
C GLY A 568 34.75 6.19 -32.58
N TYR A 569 35.72 7.12 -32.56
CA TYR A 569 36.65 7.37 -33.66
C TYR A 569 38.12 7.26 -33.23
N HIS A 570 39.02 7.07 -34.20
CA HIS A 570 40.47 7.16 -34.06
C HIS A 570 41.04 8.10 -35.12
N LEU A 571 42.26 8.60 -34.89
CA LEU A 571 43.01 9.39 -35.88
C LEU A 571 43.60 8.44 -36.94
N ALA A 572 43.44 8.79 -38.22
CA ALA A 572 43.88 7.96 -39.33
C ALA A 572 45.40 7.72 -39.31
N THR A 573 45.82 6.46 -39.27
CA THR A 573 47.23 6.10 -39.52
C THR A 573 47.51 6.13 -41.02
N LYS A 574 48.79 6.04 -41.42
CA LYS A 574 49.14 5.85 -42.83
C LYS A 574 48.41 4.67 -43.47
N ARG A 575 48.30 3.53 -42.76
CA ARG A 575 47.61 2.33 -43.26
C ARG A 575 46.13 2.58 -43.49
N ASP A 576 45.50 3.43 -42.68
CA ASP A 576 44.10 3.78 -42.85
C ASP A 576 43.91 4.77 -44.00
N LEU A 577 44.83 5.71 -44.22
CA LEU A 577 44.84 6.57 -45.41
C LEU A 577 45.05 5.77 -46.69
N ASP A 578 46.01 4.84 -46.71
CA ASP A 578 46.23 3.92 -47.83
C ASP A 578 44.93 3.12 -48.14
N ARG A 579 44.19 2.70 -47.10
CA ARG A 579 42.92 1.98 -47.24
C ARG A 579 41.77 2.90 -47.66
N VAL A 580 41.57 4.07 -47.07
CA VAL A 580 40.53 5.03 -47.48
C VAL A 580 40.74 5.44 -48.94
N ASN A 581 41.99 5.65 -49.36
CA ASN A 581 42.33 5.94 -50.75
C ASN A 581 41.95 4.82 -51.74
N SER A 582 41.92 3.54 -51.32
CA SER A 582 41.40 2.47 -52.18
C SER A 582 39.88 2.52 -52.42
N TYR A 583 39.11 3.22 -51.58
CA TYR A 583 37.68 3.49 -51.79
C TYR A 583 37.42 4.90 -52.38
N ALA A 584 38.43 5.76 -52.52
CA ALA A 584 38.22 7.19 -52.76
C ALA A 584 37.50 7.49 -54.09
N LYS A 585 37.69 6.67 -55.13
CA LYS A 585 36.90 6.76 -56.36
C LYS A 585 35.39 6.58 -56.09
N GLY A 586 35.01 5.47 -55.44
CA GLY A 586 33.61 5.18 -55.13
C GLY A 586 33.00 6.17 -54.13
N LEU A 587 33.81 6.70 -53.21
CA LEU A 587 33.41 7.79 -52.31
C LEU A 587 33.17 9.11 -53.07
N GLN A 588 33.98 9.45 -54.06
CA GLN A 588 33.77 10.62 -54.92
C GLN A 588 32.53 10.46 -55.80
N GLU A 589 32.37 9.32 -56.46
CA GLU A 589 31.18 8.99 -57.27
C GLU A 589 29.90 9.06 -56.40
N ALA A 590 29.94 8.54 -55.17
CA ALA A 590 28.82 8.62 -54.24
C ALA A 590 28.61 10.04 -53.65
N ALA A 591 29.66 10.84 -53.45
CA ALA A 591 29.54 12.24 -53.00
C ALA A 591 28.93 13.12 -54.10
N GLN A 592 29.41 12.99 -55.34
CA GLN A 592 28.80 13.63 -56.52
C GLN A 592 27.33 13.20 -56.64
N TRP A 593 27.05 11.89 -56.61
CA TRP A 593 25.69 11.39 -56.72
C TRP A 593 24.78 11.88 -55.58
N TYR A 594 25.23 11.85 -54.31
CA TYR A 594 24.45 12.34 -53.16
C TYR A 594 24.16 13.84 -53.29
N ARG A 595 25.16 14.67 -53.60
CA ARG A 595 24.96 16.10 -53.82
C ARG A 595 23.95 16.35 -54.94
N ASP A 596 24.16 15.71 -56.08
CA ASP A 596 23.41 16.00 -57.29
C ASP A 596 21.97 15.42 -57.22
N ASN A 597 21.72 14.37 -56.42
CA ASN A 597 20.42 13.66 -56.38
C ASN A 597 19.66 13.66 -55.04
N LEU A 598 20.32 13.84 -53.90
CA LEU A 598 19.70 13.78 -52.57
C LEU A 598 19.81 15.10 -51.80
N ALA A 599 20.99 15.73 -51.79
CA ALA A 599 21.23 16.90 -50.95
C ALA A 599 20.25 18.05 -51.23
N ASN A 600 19.86 18.73 -50.15
CA ASN A 600 18.90 19.82 -50.12
C ASN A 600 17.56 19.42 -50.76
N SER A 601 17.09 18.20 -50.49
CA SER A 601 15.80 17.70 -50.96
C SER A 601 15.13 16.76 -49.97
N THR A 602 13.80 16.69 -50.01
CA THR A 602 13.00 15.73 -49.25
C THR A 602 12.56 14.61 -50.18
N ILE A 603 12.95 13.37 -49.87
CA ILE A 603 12.48 12.18 -50.59
C ILE A 603 11.22 11.67 -49.91
N SER A 604 10.13 11.61 -50.67
CA SER A 604 8.84 11.05 -50.26
C SER A 604 8.74 9.62 -50.79
N TYR A 605 8.85 8.64 -49.91
CA TYR A 605 8.68 7.22 -50.21
C TYR A 605 7.23 6.84 -49.98
N VAL A 606 6.50 6.57 -51.07
CA VAL A 606 5.16 6.00 -51.03
C VAL A 606 5.29 4.47 -50.93
N TYR A 607 4.70 3.86 -49.92
CA TYR A 607 4.78 2.42 -49.64
C TYR A 607 3.42 1.78 -49.37
N LYS A 608 3.36 0.45 -49.50
CA LYS A 608 2.20 -0.38 -49.19
C LYS A 608 2.38 -1.03 -47.83
N ASP A 609 1.46 -0.77 -46.91
CA ASP A 609 1.24 -1.65 -45.77
C ASP A 609 0.20 -2.73 -46.13
N GLU A 610 0.38 -3.96 -45.66
CA GLU A 610 -0.61 -5.04 -45.82
C GLU A 610 -1.86 -4.78 -44.97
N THR A 611 -1.72 -4.05 -43.85
CA THR A 611 -2.76 -3.76 -42.84
C THR A 611 -3.55 -2.49 -43.11
N ILE A 612 -3.14 -1.65 -44.07
CA ILE A 612 -3.80 -0.39 -44.43
C ILE A 612 -4.14 -0.38 -45.92
N LYS A 613 -5.43 -0.22 -46.23
CA LYS A 613 -6.02 -0.32 -47.58
C LYS A 613 -5.62 0.83 -48.53
N SER A 614 -4.77 1.77 -48.08
CA SER A 614 -4.35 2.98 -48.80
C SER A 614 -2.82 3.10 -48.80
N PRO A 615 -2.20 3.64 -49.87
CA PRO A 615 -0.77 3.93 -49.89
C PRO A 615 -0.37 4.89 -48.77
N LEU A 616 0.75 4.59 -48.11
CA LEU A 616 1.35 5.40 -47.05
C LEU A 616 2.56 6.17 -47.59
N ILE A 617 2.98 7.24 -46.91
CA ILE A 617 4.12 8.07 -47.31
C ILE A 617 5.00 8.40 -46.10
N VAL A 618 6.29 8.08 -46.18
CA VAL A 618 7.33 8.62 -45.29
C VAL A 618 8.15 9.68 -46.03
N GLN A 619 8.50 10.76 -45.34
CA GLN A 619 9.31 11.85 -45.90
C GLN A 619 10.63 11.94 -45.15
N ILE A 620 11.73 11.91 -45.90
CA ILE A 620 13.10 11.91 -45.37
C ILE A 620 13.83 13.09 -46.01
N THR A 621 14.34 14.01 -45.19
CA THR A 621 15.05 15.21 -45.63
C THR A 621 16.54 14.93 -45.67
N PHE A 622 17.14 15.12 -46.86
CA PHE A 622 18.55 14.91 -47.14
C PHE A 622 19.24 16.27 -47.28
N GLU A 623 20.24 16.55 -46.46
CA GLU A 623 21.02 17.79 -46.45
C GLU A 623 22.51 17.50 -46.62
N GLU A 624 23.26 18.47 -47.15
CA GLU A 624 24.72 18.37 -47.27
C GLU A 624 25.41 18.04 -45.93
N LYS A 625 24.86 18.52 -44.80
CA LYS A 625 25.37 18.29 -43.44
C LYS A 625 25.35 16.81 -43.02
N GLN A 626 24.51 15.98 -43.65
CA GLN A 626 24.22 14.62 -43.19
C GLN A 626 25.08 13.55 -43.89
N PHE A 627 25.57 13.81 -45.12
CA PHE A 627 26.34 12.85 -45.91
C PHE A 627 27.51 12.21 -45.14
N MET A 628 28.19 13.01 -44.31
CA MET A 628 29.32 12.56 -43.48
C MET A 628 28.96 11.36 -42.58
N HIS A 629 27.73 11.27 -42.08
CA HIS A 629 27.26 10.13 -41.26
C HIS A 629 27.23 8.81 -42.04
N LEU A 630 27.01 8.87 -43.36
CA LEU A 630 27.00 7.70 -44.24
C LEU A 630 28.41 7.19 -44.57
N THR A 631 29.45 8.04 -44.47
CA THR A 631 30.85 7.65 -44.75
C THR A 631 31.57 7.01 -43.55
N GLY A 632 31.25 7.44 -42.33
CA GLY A 632 32.06 7.09 -41.13
C GLY A 632 33.45 7.75 -41.09
N LEU A 633 33.73 8.66 -42.02
CA LEU A 633 34.89 9.55 -42.01
C LEU A 633 34.53 10.89 -41.36
N PHE A 634 35.51 11.57 -40.79
CA PHE A 634 35.35 12.90 -40.21
C PHE A 634 36.65 13.70 -40.45
N PRO A 635 36.79 14.36 -41.62
CA PRO A 635 37.94 15.21 -41.91
C PRO A 635 37.91 16.48 -41.05
N LEU A 636 39.09 17.05 -40.85
CA LEU A 636 39.30 18.25 -40.05
C LEU A 636 40.27 19.16 -40.78
N LYS A 637 39.84 20.39 -41.03
CA LYS A 637 40.65 21.51 -41.51
C LYS A 637 40.13 22.78 -40.86
N ASP A 638 40.91 23.85 -40.79
CA ASP A 638 40.37 25.15 -40.40
C ASP A 638 39.28 25.59 -41.41
N GLY A 639 38.11 25.95 -40.89
CA GLY A 639 36.91 26.22 -41.70
C GLY A 639 36.22 24.99 -42.31
N GLN A 640 36.53 23.77 -41.87
CA GLN A 640 35.83 22.57 -42.36
C GLN A 640 34.45 22.40 -41.68
N THR A 641 33.41 22.27 -42.50
CA THR A 641 32.05 21.93 -42.07
C THR A 641 31.60 20.61 -42.69
N ALA A 642 30.42 20.10 -42.31
CA ALA A 642 29.90 18.84 -42.85
C ALA A 642 29.43 18.98 -44.31
N GLU A 643 28.81 20.12 -44.61
CA GLU A 643 28.34 20.52 -45.94
C GLU A 643 29.54 20.69 -46.88
N LYS A 644 30.55 21.46 -46.44
CA LYS A 644 31.81 21.63 -47.18
C LYS A 644 32.50 20.29 -47.43
N THR A 645 32.40 19.34 -46.50
CA THR A 645 32.98 17.99 -46.66
C THR A 645 32.34 17.19 -47.80
N LEU A 646 31.03 17.33 -48.05
CA LEU A 646 30.39 16.75 -49.22
C LEU A 646 30.93 17.37 -50.52
N GLN A 647 31.03 18.70 -50.58
CA GLN A 647 31.56 19.41 -51.74
C GLN A 647 33.03 19.04 -52.01
N ASP A 648 33.86 19.07 -50.98
CA ASP A 648 35.27 18.68 -51.05
C ASP A 648 35.43 17.23 -51.58
N PHE A 649 34.63 16.27 -51.08
CA PHE A 649 34.69 14.88 -51.57
C PHE A 649 34.19 14.74 -53.02
N ALA A 650 33.17 15.50 -53.43
CA ALA A 650 32.64 15.47 -54.79
C ALA A 650 33.60 16.09 -55.83
N GLU A 651 34.29 17.18 -55.46
CA GLU A 651 35.28 17.87 -56.30
C GLU A 651 36.65 17.17 -56.36
N GLY A 652 36.94 16.29 -55.39
CA GLY A 652 38.21 15.57 -55.28
C GLY A 652 39.21 16.19 -54.29
N ASN A 653 38.78 17.18 -53.51
CA ASN A 653 39.59 17.86 -52.50
C ASN A 653 39.79 16.95 -51.27
N GLY A 654 40.88 16.17 -51.25
CA GLY A 654 41.19 15.25 -50.15
C GLY A 654 42.27 15.73 -49.16
N ASP A 655 42.75 16.97 -49.27
CA ASP A 655 43.77 17.56 -48.38
C ASP A 655 43.13 18.17 -47.13
N PHE A 656 43.45 17.60 -45.96
CA PHE A 656 42.94 18.03 -44.65
C PHE A 656 44.08 18.18 -43.63
N ASP A 657 43.83 18.80 -42.48
CA ASP A 657 44.83 18.82 -41.39
C ASP A 657 44.87 17.47 -40.66
N HIS A 658 43.69 16.86 -40.47
CA HIS A 658 43.51 15.52 -39.91
C HIS A 658 42.34 14.79 -40.58
N LEU A 659 42.33 13.46 -40.42
CA LEU A 659 41.19 12.61 -40.72
C LEU A 659 40.90 11.72 -39.50
N MET A 660 39.69 11.77 -38.97
CA MET A 660 39.21 10.79 -37.99
C MET A 660 38.34 9.74 -38.68
N ILE A 661 38.46 8.48 -38.24
CA ILE A 661 37.84 7.30 -38.85
C ILE A 661 37.06 6.54 -37.77
N ALA A 662 35.85 6.08 -38.08
CA ALA A 662 35.02 5.32 -37.14
C ALA A 662 35.67 3.98 -36.75
N ASN A 663 35.60 3.64 -35.46
CA ASN A 663 36.27 2.48 -34.86
C ASN A 663 35.68 1.14 -35.30
N ARG A 664 36.37 0.05 -34.94
CA ARG A 664 35.97 -1.36 -35.20
C ARG A 664 35.77 -1.71 -36.68
N GLY A 665 36.25 -0.87 -37.61
CA GLY A 665 36.12 -1.06 -39.05
C GLY A 665 34.85 -0.47 -39.67
N ALA A 666 33.97 0.15 -38.89
CA ALA A 666 32.65 0.59 -39.35
C ALA A 666 32.70 1.59 -40.51
N ALA A 667 33.73 2.45 -40.57
CA ALA A 667 33.96 3.35 -41.71
C ALA A 667 34.24 2.60 -43.01
N PHE A 668 34.93 1.46 -42.96
CA PHE A 668 35.26 0.70 -44.17
C PHE A 668 34.09 -0.16 -44.66
N GLN A 669 33.25 -0.66 -43.76
CA GLN A 669 31.97 -1.30 -44.13
C GLN A 669 31.06 -0.28 -44.82
N LYS A 670 30.96 0.93 -44.26
CA LYS A 670 30.26 2.06 -44.88
C LYS A 670 30.80 2.39 -46.28
N LEU A 671 32.10 2.63 -46.42
CA LEU A 671 32.73 2.94 -47.71
C LEU A 671 32.63 1.83 -48.75
N GLN A 672 32.42 0.57 -48.34
CA GLN A 672 32.27 -0.56 -49.25
C GLN A 672 30.91 -0.55 -49.98
N VAL A 673 29.83 -0.20 -49.29
CA VAL A 673 28.46 -0.15 -49.87
C VAL A 673 28.02 1.25 -50.31
N LEU A 674 28.76 2.30 -49.95
CA LEU A 674 28.46 3.68 -50.34
C LEU A 674 28.30 3.93 -51.87
N PRO A 675 29.00 3.22 -52.79
CA PRO A 675 28.75 3.35 -54.24
C PRO A 675 27.36 2.85 -54.70
N GLU A 676 26.72 1.99 -53.89
CA GLU A 676 25.39 1.45 -54.17
C GLU A 676 24.27 2.30 -53.56
N LEU A 677 24.59 3.40 -52.86
CA LEU A 677 23.63 4.31 -52.22
C LEU A 677 22.48 4.77 -53.14
N LYS A 678 22.75 4.85 -54.46
CA LYS A 678 21.76 5.08 -55.53
C LYS A 678 20.54 4.16 -55.48
N ASP A 679 20.71 2.92 -55.01
CA ASP A 679 19.65 1.91 -54.99
C ASP A 679 18.60 2.18 -53.91
N MET A 680 18.83 3.13 -53.00
CA MET A 680 17.76 3.61 -52.11
C MET A 680 16.62 4.29 -52.87
N LEU A 681 16.81 4.65 -54.15
CA LEU A 681 15.79 5.25 -55.01
C LEU A 681 15.13 4.22 -55.95
N ARG A 682 15.28 2.91 -55.68
CA ARG A 682 14.57 1.83 -56.38
C ARG A 682 13.34 1.36 -55.59
N THR A 683 12.35 0.82 -56.29
CA THR A 683 11.07 0.37 -55.70
C THR A 683 11.00 -1.12 -55.37
N ASP A 684 12.11 -1.85 -55.58
CA ASP A 684 12.35 -3.21 -55.08
C ASP A 684 12.99 -3.21 -53.68
N ALA A 685 13.52 -2.06 -53.22
CA ALA A 685 13.88 -1.85 -51.84
C ALA A 685 12.64 -1.89 -50.91
N PHE A 686 12.87 -2.28 -49.66
CA PHE A 686 11.84 -2.45 -48.64
C PHE A 686 12.01 -1.41 -47.53
N TYR A 687 10.91 -0.76 -47.16
CA TYR A 687 10.86 0.19 -46.04
C TYR A 687 10.48 -0.51 -44.74
N PHE A 688 11.19 -0.21 -43.66
CA PHE A 688 10.92 -0.72 -42.31
C PHE A 688 10.57 0.49 -41.44
N ASP A 689 9.29 0.61 -41.10
CA ASP A 689 8.71 1.69 -40.31
C ASP A 689 9.05 1.61 -38.81
N HIS A 690 9.45 0.42 -38.35
CA HIS A 690 10.04 0.21 -37.03
C HIS A 690 11.22 -0.77 -37.16
N VAL A 691 12.34 -0.48 -36.51
CA VAL A 691 13.56 -1.34 -36.54
C VAL A 691 14.08 -1.75 -35.17
N ALA A 692 13.23 -1.67 -34.13
CA ALA A 692 13.57 -2.12 -32.78
C ALA A 692 13.88 -3.62 -32.74
N ASP A 693 13.16 -4.43 -33.52
CA ASP A 693 13.30 -5.88 -33.62
C ASP A 693 14.57 -6.34 -34.37
N ILE A 694 15.42 -5.40 -34.79
CA ILE A 694 16.68 -5.65 -35.51
C ILE A 694 17.83 -5.24 -34.58
N PRO A 695 18.45 -6.18 -33.85
CA PRO A 695 19.39 -5.87 -32.78
C PRO A 695 20.52 -4.91 -33.17
N ARG A 696 21.10 -5.01 -34.37
CA ARG A 696 22.16 -4.08 -34.83
C ARG A 696 21.67 -2.65 -35.02
N LEU A 697 20.39 -2.44 -35.38
CA LEU A 697 19.80 -1.12 -35.55
C LEU A 697 19.37 -0.52 -34.20
N HIS A 698 18.74 -1.33 -33.34
CA HIS A 698 18.42 -0.95 -31.97
C HIS A 698 19.67 -0.55 -31.17
N ASN A 699 20.75 -1.36 -31.22
CA ASN A 699 22.01 -1.08 -30.51
C ASN A 699 22.74 0.20 -30.95
N ILE A 700 22.38 0.78 -32.10
CA ILE A 700 22.89 2.09 -32.55
C ILE A 700 21.81 3.19 -32.52
N ASN A 701 20.65 2.90 -31.93
CA ASN A 701 19.47 3.75 -31.81
C ASN A 701 19.05 4.34 -33.17
N MET A 702 18.29 3.58 -33.96
CA MET A 702 17.69 3.98 -35.24
C MET A 702 16.18 3.74 -35.17
N GLU A 703 15.41 4.59 -35.86
CA GLU A 703 13.94 4.54 -35.82
C GLU A 703 13.37 3.71 -36.97
N THR A 704 13.87 3.96 -38.19
CA THR A 704 13.39 3.35 -39.44
C THR A 704 14.56 2.98 -40.34
N ALA A 705 14.31 2.16 -41.37
CA ALA A 705 15.31 1.82 -42.37
C ALA A 705 14.73 1.57 -43.77
N ILE A 706 15.61 1.65 -44.78
CA ILE A 706 15.38 1.15 -46.13
C ILE A 706 16.45 0.10 -46.42
N LYS A 707 16.02 -1.13 -46.64
CA LYS A 707 16.85 -2.29 -47.04
C LYS A 707 16.80 -2.40 -48.56
N SER A 708 17.95 -2.34 -49.23
CA SER A 708 18.04 -2.66 -50.65
C SER A 708 18.08 -4.18 -50.84
N ASP A 709 17.29 -4.70 -51.79
CA ASP A 709 17.23 -6.14 -52.07
C ASP A 709 18.44 -6.61 -52.92
N GLU A 710 18.76 -5.88 -53.99
CA GLU A 710 19.96 -6.16 -54.81
C GLU A 710 21.25 -5.53 -54.25
N GLY A 711 21.18 -4.33 -53.66
CA GLY A 711 22.37 -3.54 -53.30
C GLY A 711 23.16 -4.07 -52.10
N GLY A 712 22.60 -4.99 -51.31
CA GLY A 712 23.30 -5.57 -50.16
C GLY A 712 23.60 -4.56 -49.04
N PHE A 713 22.75 -3.55 -48.85
CA PHE A 713 22.91 -2.55 -47.80
C PHE A 713 21.59 -2.09 -47.18
N VAL A 714 21.72 -1.41 -46.04
CA VAL A 714 20.64 -0.81 -45.27
C VAL A 714 20.99 0.66 -45.01
N THR A 715 20.10 1.57 -45.37
CA THR A 715 20.14 2.97 -44.90
C THR A 715 19.21 3.09 -43.72
N ALA A 716 19.72 3.60 -42.59
CA ALA A 716 18.98 3.74 -41.35
C ALA A 716 18.84 5.22 -40.95
N PHE A 717 17.68 5.56 -40.41
CA PHE A 717 17.25 6.94 -40.20
C PHE A 717 16.92 7.24 -38.74
N ARG A 718 16.90 8.54 -38.42
CA ARG A 718 16.45 9.11 -37.15
C ARG A 718 15.60 10.34 -37.41
N SER A 719 14.86 10.80 -36.41
CA SER A 719 14.18 12.08 -36.42
C SER A 719 14.83 13.13 -35.49
N ASN A 720 14.50 14.39 -35.78
CA ASN A 720 14.71 15.55 -34.93
C ASN A 720 13.53 16.53 -35.14
N GLU A 721 13.62 17.75 -34.58
CA GLU A 721 12.62 18.81 -34.78
C GLU A 721 12.50 19.28 -36.25
N GLU A 722 13.48 19.00 -37.11
CA GLU A 722 13.50 19.36 -38.53
C GLU A 722 12.91 18.27 -39.45
N GLY A 723 12.69 17.05 -38.94
CA GLY A 723 12.14 15.91 -39.69
C GLY A 723 12.92 14.62 -39.52
N MET A 724 12.78 13.69 -40.47
CA MET A 724 13.54 12.43 -40.52
C MET A 724 14.76 12.58 -41.45
N TYR A 725 15.93 12.08 -41.04
CA TYR A 725 17.20 12.24 -41.76
C TYR A 725 18.05 10.95 -41.77
N PRO A 726 18.90 10.75 -42.81
CA PRO A 726 19.86 9.63 -42.88
C PRO A 726 20.92 9.70 -41.78
N ALA A 727 20.94 8.69 -40.91
CA ALA A 727 21.81 8.63 -39.73
C ALA A 727 22.92 7.55 -39.84
N SER A 728 22.71 6.48 -40.60
CA SER A 728 23.76 5.50 -40.90
C SER A 728 23.54 4.74 -42.21
N LEU A 729 24.63 4.33 -42.84
CA LEU A 729 24.67 3.28 -43.86
C LEU A 729 25.26 2.00 -43.25
N LEU A 730 24.79 0.82 -43.64
CA LEU A 730 25.26 -0.47 -43.14
C LEU A 730 25.34 -1.49 -44.28
N GLU A 731 26.40 -2.30 -44.27
CA GLU A 731 26.55 -3.49 -45.12
C GLU A 731 25.62 -4.60 -44.64
N LEU A 732 24.85 -5.23 -45.54
CA LEU A 732 23.93 -6.32 -45.25
C LEU A 732 24.68 -7.65 -45.08
N THR A 733 25.57 -7.69 -44.08
CA THR A 733 26.31 -8.89 -43.64
C THR A 733 25.36 -10.06 -43.36
N PRO A 734 25.77 -11.34 -43.50
CA PRO A 734 24.90 -12.50 -43.31
C PRO A 734 24.07 -12.47 -42.01
N ASP A 735 24.69 -12.12 -40.89
CA ASP A 735 23.99 -12.02 -39.61
C ASP A 735 23.01 -10.81 -39.55
N LEU A 736 23.33 -9.68 -40.20
CA LEU A 736 22.34 -8.58 -40.33
C LEU A 736 21.20 -8.97 -41.29
N LEU A 737 21.46 -9.77 -42.31
CA LEU A 737 20.42 -10.32 -43.19
C LEU A 737 19.50 -11.28 -42.43
N ASP A 738 20.04 -12.09 -41.52
CA ASP A 738 19.28 -12.98 -40.64
C ASP A 738 18.41 -12.19 -39.64
N GLU A 739 18.97 -11.15 -39.00
CA GLU A 739 18.18 -10.19 -38.19
C GLU A 739 17.03 -9.57 -39.01
N PHE A 740 17.29 -9.17 -40.27
CA PHE A 740 16.29 -8.67 -41.23
C PHE A 740 15.38 -9.75 -41.86
N THR A 741 15.53 -11.02 -41.50
CA THR A 741 14.69 -12.15 -41.93
C THR A 741 13.84 -12.67 -40.75
N GLN A 742 14.28 -12.44 -39.52
CA GLN A 742 13.54 -12.72 -38.29
C GLN A 742 12.59 -11.56 -37.93
N ALA A 743 12.96 -10.32 -38.26
CA ALA A 743 12.11 -9.15 -38.12
C ALA A 743 10.85 -9.18 -39.04
N PRO A 744 9.80 -8.39 -38.73
CA PRO A 744 8.61 -8.29 -39.58
C PRO A 744 8.93 -7.93 -41.05
N PRO A 745 8.18 -8.45 -42.04
CA PRO A 745 8.50 -8.24 -43.45
C PRO A 745 8.39 -6.76 -43.84
N GLY A 746 9.45 -6.24 -44.43
CA GLY A 746 9.54 -4.85 -44.88
C GLY A 746 8.45 -4.49 -45.90
N LYS A 747 7.96 -3.25 -45.81
CA LYS A 747 6.86 -2.72 -46.60
C LYS A 747 7.31 -2.45 -48.04
N THR A 748 6.53 -2.90 -49.02
CA THR A 748 6.85 -2.73 -50.44
C THR A 748 6.73 -1.27 -50.86
N ILE A 749 7.78 -0.70 -51.44
CA ILE A 749 7.75 0.67 -51.97
C ILE A 749 6.93 0.70 -53.27
N LEU A 750 5.93 1.57 -53.32
CA LEU A 750 5.01 1.78 -54.46
C LEU A 750 5.50 2.87 -55.40
N GLY A 751 6.19 3.89 -54.88
CA GLY A 751 6.69 5.02 -55.65
C GLY A 751 7.59 5.92 -54.83
N ILE A 752 8.48 6.63 -55.50
CA ILE A 752 9.50 7.48 -54.87
C ILE A 752 9.46 8.84 -55.59
N TYR A 753 9.41 9.90 -54.80
CA TYR A 753 9.29 11.27 -55.28
C TYR A 753 10.32 12.15 -54.57
N ARG A 754 10.84 13.16 -55.26
CA ARG A 754 11.81 14.11 -54.71
C ARG A 754 11.22 15.51 -54.71
N ASP A 755 11.39 16.23 -53.62
CA ASP A 755 11.03 17.63 -53.50
C ASP A 755 12.29 18.47 -53.25
N ARG A 756 12.67 19.30 -54.22
CA ARG A 756 13.85 20.18 -54.17
C ARG A 756 13.46 21.59 -54.60
N ASP A 757 13.83 22.60 -53.80
CA ASP A 757 13.55 24.02 -54.06
C ASP A 757 12.07 24.33 -54.40
N GLY A 758 11.13 23.57 -53.82
CA GLY A 758 9.70 23.71 -54.09
C GLY A 758 9.21 23.00 -55.37
N GLN A 759 10.07 22.30 -56.09
CA GLN A 759 9.72 21.48 -57.25
C GLN A 759 9.61 20.00 -56.85
N LEU A 760 8.43 19.41 -57.10
CA LEU A 760 8.18 17.98 -56.87
C LEU A 760 8.33 17.21 -58.19
N GLU A 761 9.14 16.15 -58.17
CA GLU A 761 9.35 15.23 -59.30
C GLU A 761 9.13 13.76 -58.91
N GLN A 762 8.84 12.93 -59.91
CA GLN A 762 8.69 11.48 -59.75
C GLN A 762 10.02 10.78 -60.08
N VAL A 763 10.61 10.13 -59.09
CA VAL A 763 11.91 9.45 -59.20
C VAL A 763 11.75 8.02 -59.71
N ALA A 764 10.86 7.24 -59.09
CA ALA A 764 10.62 5.85 -59.46
C ALA A 764 9.16 5.44 -59.13
N ILE A 765 8.63 4.43 -59.84
CA ILE A 765 7.30 3.87 -59.61
C ILE A 765 7.33 2.35 -59.75
N ASN A 766 6.69 1.66 -58.81
CA ASN A 766 6.57 0.22 -58.82
C ASN A 766 5.49 -0.21 -59.83
N GLY A 767 5.93 -0.57 -61.04
CA GLY A 767 5.06 -0.95 -62.14
C GLY A 767 4.18 -2.18 -61.87
N ASP A 768 4.51 -3.01 -60.89
CA ASP A 768 3.71 -4.19 -60.53
C ASP A 768 2.45 -3.84 -59.76
N TYR A 769 2.47 -2.76 -58.97
CA TYR A 769 1.33 -2.28 -58.20
C TYR A 769 0.65 -1.07 -58.84
N ILE A 770 1.42 -0.13 -59.40
CA ILE A 770 0.94 1.19 -59.84
C ILE A 770 0.78 1.23 -61.37
N LYS A 771 -0.43 0.94 -61.85
CA LYS A 771 -0.74 0.80 -63.29
C LYS A 771 -1.06 2.11 -64.03
N ASP A 772 -1.15 3.24 -63.34
CA ASP A 772 -1.38 4.57 -63.95
C ASP A 772 -0.07 5.38 -64.17
N GLY A 773 1.08 4.74 -63.96
CA GLY A 773 2.40 5.39 -64.07
C GLY A 773 2.72 6.39 -62.96
N GLY A 774 1.96 6.39 -61.86
CA GLY A 774 2.14 7.27 -60.70
C GLY A 774 1.30 8.53 -60.71
N GLN A 775 0.47 8.75 -61.74
CA GLN A 775 -0.26 10.02 -61.94
C GLN A 775 -1.17 10.41 -60.77
N LYS A 776 -1.82 9.46 -60.08
CA LYS A 776 -2.60 9.75 -58.87
C LYS A 776 -1.72 10.11 -57.67
N LEU A 777 -0.66 9.34 -57.43
CA LEU A 777 0.26 9.55 -56.31
C LEU A 777 0.98 10.91 -56.42
N PHE A 778 1.40 11.28 -57.62
CA PHE A 778 1.99 12.59 -57.92
C PHE A 778 1.03 13.75 -57.64
N ARG A 779 -0.26 13.61 -57.96
CA ARG A 779 -1.29 14.62 -57.64
C ARG A 779 -1.53 14.76 -56.14
N ILE A 780 -1.64 13.65 -55.41
CA ILE A 780 -1.77 13.66 -53.96
C ILE A 780 -0.63 14.48 -53.34
N LEU A 781 0.62 14.19 -53.70
CA LEU A 781 1.78 14.93 -53.19
C LEU A 781 1.77 16.43 -53.56
N GLN A 782 1.26 16.82 -54.73
CA GLN A 782 1.07 18.23 -55.08
C GLN A 782 -0.05 18.91 -54.27
N GLU A 783 -1.18 18.24 -54.07
CA GLU A 783 -2.32 18.76 -53.30
C GLU A 783 -1.97 18.93 -51.82
N ASN A 784 -1.22 17.99 -51.24
CA ASN A 784 -0.69 18.06 -49.89
C ASN A 784 0.16 19.33 -49.68
N LYS A 785 1.11 19.56 -50.60
CA LYS A 785 2.03 20.70 -50.59
C LYS A 785 1.33 22.04 -50.79
N ALA A 786 0.34 22.10 -51.69
CA ALA A 786 -0.33 23.33 -52.08
C ALA A 786 -1.12 24.02 -50.94
N LYS A 787 -1.51 23.27 -49.90
CA LYS A 787 -2.23 23.80 -48.74
C LYS A 787 -1.31 24.38 -47.65
N GLY A 788 0.01 24.21 -47.76
CA GLY A 788 0.96 24.52 -46.70
C GLY A 788 0.97 23.51 -45.54
N GLU A 789 0.37 22.32 -45.72
CA GLU A 789 0.30 21.25 -44.71
C GLU A 789 1.64 20.48 -44.55
N ASN A 790 2.77 21.14 -44.82
CA ASN A 790 4.13 20.57 -44.75
C ASN A 790 4.56 20.14 -43.33
N ASN A 791 3.79 20.49 -42.29
CA ASN A 791 3.91 19.95 -40.92
C ASN A 791 2.58 19.33 -40.42
N LYS A 792 1.68 18.91 -41.34
CA LYS A 792 0.43 18.19 -40.99
C LYS A 792 0.11 16.96 -41.84
N MET A 793 0.76 16.72 -42.98
CA MET A 793 0.56 15.47 -43.74
C MET A 793 1.53 14.33 -43.39
N THR A 794 2.35 14.51 -42.35
CA THR A 794 2.90 13.41 -41.56
C THR A 794 1.83 12.74 -40.68
N GLU A 795 0.72 13.44 -40.37
CA GLU A 795 -0.40 12.94 -39.52
C GLU A 795 -1.49 12.18 -40.31
N MET A 796 -1.25 11.82 -41.59
CA MET A 796 -2.26 11.15 -42.44
C MET A 796 -1.83 9.80 -43.04
N ASN A 797 -0.65 9.28 -42.68
CA ASN A 797 -0.20 7.94 -43.10
C ASN A 797 -0.28 6.88 -41.99
N GLN A 798 -0.66 7.29 -40.80
CA GLN A 798 -1.50 6.49 -39.91
C GLN A 798 -2.71 7.40 -39.64
N ALA A 799 -3.93 6.85 -39.46
CA ALA A 799 -4.91 7.60 -38.67
C ALA A 799 -4.22 7.83 -37.32
N PRO A 800 -4.09 9.09 -36.85
CA PRO A 800 -2.98 9.51 -36.00
C PRO A 800 -2.86 8.52 -34.85
N ASN A 801 -1.73 7.80 -34.82
CA ASN A 801 -1.56 6.68 -33.89
C ASN A 801 -1.85 7.18 -32.47
N LEU A 802 -2.32 6.29 -31.61
CA LEU A 802 -2.99 6.72 -30.38
C LEU A 802 -2.13 7.75 -29.61
N PHE A 803 -0.83 7.50 -29.53
CA PHE A 803 0.18 8.47 -29.09
C PHE A 803 0.07 9.88 -29.74
N GLN A 804 0.15 10.01 -31.07
CA GLN A 804 0.02 11.31 -31.76
C GLN A 804 -1.29 12.02 -31.43
N ARG A 805 -2.39 11.27 -31.30
CA ARG A 805 -3.72 11.86 -31.04
C ARG A 805 -3.86 12.34 -29.60
N LEU A 806 -3.35 11.58 -28.63
CA LEU A 806 -3.20 11.99 -27.24
C LEU A 806 -2.32 13.24 -27.12
N GLN A 807 -1.18 13.26 -27.82
CA GLN A 807 -0.23 14.36 -27.85
C GLN A 807 -0.85 15.67 -28.39
N GLN A 808 -1.74 15.61 -29.39
CA GLN A 808 -2.52 16.78 -29.80
C GLN A 808 -3.44 17.26 -28.67
N ILE A 809 -4.32 16.38 -28.17
CA ILE A 809 -5.36 16.71 -27.19
C ILE A 809 -4.74 17.32 -25.92
N PHE A 810 -3.73 16.68 -25.35
CA PHE A 810 -3.12 17.12 -24.09
C PHE A 810 -2.36 18.44 -24.22
N THR A 811 -1.80 18.75 -25.40
CA THR A 811 -1.13 20.04 -25.64
C THR A 811 -2.08 21.17 -26.04
N GLU A 812 -3.28 20.88 -26.55
CA GLU A 812 -4.34 21.87 -26.75
C GLU A 812 -5.02 22.25 -25.41
N ASP A 813 -5.30 21.27 -24.55
CA ASP A 813 -5.72 21.49 -23.16
C ASP A 813 -4.75 22.42 -22.40
N ALA A 814 -3.45 22.11 -22.45
CA ALA A 814 -2.43 22.83 -21.72
C ALA A 814 -2.30 24.30 -22.16
N LYS A 815 -2.42 24.57 -23.47
CA LYS A 815 -2.48 25.94 -24.03
C LYS A 815 -3.73 26.67 -23.56
N THR A 816 -4.88 25.99 -23.57
CA THR A 816 -6.18 26.58 -23.19
C THR A 816 -6.21 26.95 -21.70
N LYS A 817 -5.76 26.05 -20.82
CA LYS A 817 -5.60 26.35 -19.38
C LYS A 817 -4.61 27.49 -19.15
N LYS A 818 -3.47 27.50 -19.84
CA LYS A 818 -2.48 28.56 -19.70
C LYS A 818 -3.05 29.94 -20.08
N ALA A 819 -3.78 30.04 -21.19
CA ALA A 819 -4.40 31.29 -21.63
C ALA A 819 -5.43 31.82 -20.60
N ALA A 820 -6.25 30.94 -20.02
CA ALA A 820 -7.21 31.31 -18.98
C ALA A 820 -6.53 31.84 -17.71
N LEU A 821 -5.40 31.23 -17.29
CA LEU A 821 -4.59 31.73 -16.18
C LEU A 821 -3.95 33.09 -16.49
N GLU A 822 -3.49 33.32 -17.72
CA GLU A 822 -2.91 34.62 -18.12
C GLU A 822 -3.95 35.77 -18.19
N GLU A 823 -5.25 35.47 -18.32
CA GLU A 823 -6.33 36.48 -18.14
C GLU A 823 -6.75 36.66 -16.67
N GLU A 824 -6.77 35.59 -15.85
CA GLU A 824 -7.26 35.66 -14.46
C GLU A 824 -6.30 36.39 -13.51
N TYR A 825 -4.99 36.22 -13.71
CA TYR A 825 -3.93 36.82 -12.90
C TYR A 825 -3.34 38.08 -13.52
N LYS A 826 -4.07 38.71 -14.45
CA LYS A 826 -3.68 39.97 -15.09
C LYS A 826 -3.90 41.14 -14.13
N ASP A 827 -2.80 41.82 -13.81
CA ASP A 827 -2.71 43.08 -13.06
C ASP A 827 -2.15 44.13 -14.04
N SER A 828 -2.90 45.20 -14.29
CA SER A 828 -2.64 46.13 -15.39
C SER A 828 -1.99 47.46 -14.99
N ASP A 829 -1.93 47.76 -13.69
CA ASP A 829 -1.24 48.95 -13.17
C ASP A 829 -0.17 48.64 -12.10
N GLY A 830 -0.17 47.44 -11.52
CA GLY A 830 0.87 46.93 -10.62
C GLY A 830 0.59 47.13 -9.13
N ASP A 831 -0.65 47.44 -8.73
CA ASP A 831 -1.08 47.56 -7.32
C ASP A 831 -1.13 46.20 -6.58
N GLY A 832 -1.26 45.08 -7.31
CA GLY A 832 -1.33 43.73 -6.75
C GLY A 832 -2.74 43.19 -6.49
N LEU A 833 -3.80 43.93 -6.85
CA LEU A 833 -5.07 43.34 -7.28
C LEU A 833 -4.96 42.86 -8.74
N THR A 834 -5.98 42.15 -9.24
CA THR A 834 -6.08 41.80 -10.67
C THR A 834 -7.25 42.53 -11.29
N ASP A 835 -7.23 42.77 -12.61
CA ASP A 835 -8.28 43.47 -13.36
C ASP A 835 -9.70 42.96 -12.99
N LYS A 836 -9.80 41.64 -12.78
CA LYS A 836 -11.01 40.90 -12.40
C LYS A 836 -11.46 41.20 -10.96
N GLN A 837 -10.52 41.31 -10.02
CA GLN A 837 -10.78 41.66 -8.61
C GLN A 837 -11.21 43.11 -8.48
N GLU A 838 -10.56 44.04 -9.17
CA GLU A 838 -10.90 45.47 -9.15
C GLU A 838 -12.28 45.73 -9.75
N ALA A 839 -12.55 45.17 -10.94
CA ALA A 839 -13.86 45.25 -11.58
C ALA A 839 -14.99 44.65 -10.72
N SER A 840 -14.68 43.73 -9.80
CA SER A 840 -15.64 43.20 -8.81
C SER A 840 -15.83 44.09 -7.57
N GLN A 841 -14.84 44.90 -7.22
CA GLN A 841 -14.83 45.79 -6.05
C GLN A 841 -15.34 47.20 -6.42
N GLY A 842 -15.27 47.56 -7.71
CA GLY A 842 -15.67 48.87 -8.24
C GLY A 842 -14.52 49.87 -8.38
N SER A 843 -13.28 49.42 -8.16
CA SER A 843 -12.06 50.16 -8.51
C SER A 843 -11.78 50.10 -10.03
N SER A 844 -10.75 50.81 -10.48
CA SER A 844 -10.40 50.99 -11.89
C SER A 844 -9.12 50.22 -12.26
N PRO A 845 -9.19 49.15 -13.10
CA PRO A 845 -8.08 48.30 -13.60
C PRO A 845 -6.89 48.95 -14.32
N PHE A 846 -6.62 50.23 -14.11
CA PHE A 846 -5.60 51.05 -14.77
C PHE A 846 -5.20 52.26 -13.88
N SER A 847 -5.50 52.23 -12.58
CA SER A 847 -5.29 53.30 -11.60
C SER A 847 -5.15 52.73 -10.18
N ALA A 848 -3.93 52.30 -9.83
CA ALA A 848 -3.51 51.74 -8.53
C ALA A 848 -3.98 52.47 -7.25
N ASP A 849 -4.39 53.74 -7.37
CA ASP A 849 -5.17 54.51 -6.41
C ASP A 849 -6.38 55.04 -7.21
N THR A 850 -7.59 54.49 -6.97
CA THR A 850 -8.77 54.82 -7.79
C THR A 850 -9.46 56.11 -7.33
N ASP A 851 -9.46 56.43 -6.02
CA ASP A 851 -10.22 57.55 -5.47
C ASP A 851 -9.37 58.82 -5.19
N GLY A 852 -8.05 58.67 -5.12
CA GLY A 852 -7.06 59.75 -4.99
C GLY A 852 -6.69 60.12 -3.55
N ASP A 853 -6.99 59.27 -2.58
CA ASP A 853 -6.64 59.42 -1.15
C ASP A 853 -5.12 59.34 -0.87
N GLY A 854 -4.38 58.57 -1.68
CA GLY A 854 -2.94 58.35 -1.54
C GLY A 854 -2.55 57.02 -0.87
N LEU A 855 -3.49 56.10 -0.70
CA LEU A 855 -3.27 54.67 -0.47
C LEU A 855 -3.56 53.89 -1.77
N SER A 856 -3.02 52.67 -1.92
CA SER A 856 -3.43 51.81 -3.04
C SER A 856 -4.73 51.05 -2.75
N ASP A 857 -5.47 50.69 -3.79
CA ASP A 857 -6.74 49.96 -3.68
C ASP A 857 -6.56 48.59 -2.98
N ASN A 858 -5.38 47.97 -3.10
CA ASN A 858 -4.94 46.78 -2.35
C ASN A 858 -4.62 47.08 -0.88
N GLU A 859 -4.01 48.23 -0.56
CA GLU A 859 -3.70 48.62 0.83
C GLU A 859 -4.97 48.88 1.66
N GLU A 860 -6.04 49.39 1.04
CA GLU A 860 -7.37 49.56 1.64
C GLU A 860 -7.92 48.25 2.25
N ARG A 861 -7.80 47.13 1.50
CA ARG A 861 -8.26 45.79 1.96
C ARG A 861 -7.60 45.36 3.28
N GLY A 862 -6.42 45.89 3.61
CA GLY A 862 -5.65 45.50 4.79
C GLY A 862 -6.29 45.87 6.14
N ARG A 863 -7.31 46.74 6.17
CA ARG A 863 -7.83 47.33 7.42
C ARG A 863 -8.92 46.53 8.15
N SER A 864 -8.94 45.20 8.01
CA SER A 864 -9.68 44.33 8.93
C SER A 864 -8.99 42.96 9.16
N LEU A 865 -8.44 42.79 10.37
CA LEU A 865 -8.00 41.53 10.99
C LEU A 865 -6.84 40.76 10.30
N GLN A 866 -5.61 40.97 10.81
CA GLN A 866 -4.48 40.05 10.64
C GLN A 866 -4.31 39.14 11.87
N SER A 867 -3.98 37.85 11.66
CA SER A 867 -2.66 37.29 12.02
C SER A 867 -2.62 35.76 11.92
N ASP A 868 -1.75 35.22 11.07
CA ASP A 868 -1.36 33.80 11.12
C ASP A 868 -0.16 33.57 12.06
N ASN A 869 -0.13 32.41 12.73
CA ASN A 869 1.07 31.83 13.34
C ASN A 869 0.84 30.35 13.71
N PRO A 870 1.89 29.51 13.77
CA PRO A 870 1.76 28.08 14.07
C PRO A 870 1.40 27.82 15.56
N PRO A 871 0.78 26.67 15.88
CA PRO A 871 0.14 26.44 17.17
C PRO A 871 1.13 26.27 18.33
N GLN A 872 1.14 27.23 19.26
CA GLN A 872 1.67 27.04 20.60
C GLN A 872 0.70 26.22 21.47
N THR A 873 1.23 25.45 22.41
CA THR A 873 0.44 24.71 23.41
C THR A 873 -0.16 25.67 24.44
N ASP A 874 -1.47 25.58 24.68
CA ASP A 874 -2.15 26.41 25.68
C ASP A 874 -1.70 26.05 27.10
N THR A 875 -1.16 27.04 27.81
CA THR A 875 -0.61 26.92 29.17
C THR A 875 -1.62 27.27 30.26
N ARG A 876 -2.80 27.77 29.92
CA ARG A 876 -3.87 28.08 30.89
C ARG A 876 -4.35 26.81 31.62
N THR A 877 -4.70 26.96 32.90
CA THR A 877 -5.32 25.87 33.67
C THR A 877 -6.76 25.63 33.22
N VAL A 878 -7.29 24.44 33.51
CA VAL A 878 -8.69 24.08 33.21
C VAL A 878 -9.68 25.07 33.85
N SER A 879 -9.38 25.60 35.05
CA SER A 879 -10.20 26.61 35.72
C SER A 879 -10.20 27.97 34.99
N GLU A 880 -9.08 28.39 34.43
CA GLU A 880 -8.97 29.65 33.67
C GLU A 880 -9.68 29.54 32.32
N ILE A 881 -9.44 28.46 31.57
CA ILE A 881 -10.13 28.17 30.30
C ILE A 881 -11.67 28.13 30.48
N ILE A 882 -12.14 27.57 31.60
CA ILE A 882 -13.57 27.57 31.98
C ILE A 882 -14.10 28.98 32.25
N ASN A 883 -13.33 29.86 32.91
CA ASN A 883 -13.72 31.24 33.18
C ASN A 883 -13.79 32.08 31.89
N ASP A 884 -12.83 31.88 30.99
CA ASP A 884 -12.79 32.48 29.64
C ASP A 884 -13.93 31.98 28.74
N LYS A 885 -14.56 30.85 29.10
CA LYS A 885 -15.59 30.11 28.35
C LYS A 885 -15.09 29.54 27.02
N ASP A 886 -13.78 29.35 26.89
CA ASP A 886 -13.14 28.86 25.67
C ASP A 886 -13.34 27.35 25.49
N THR A 887 -14.45 26.99 24.85
CA THR A 887 -14.81 25.58 24.60
C THR A 887 -13.89 24.89 23.59
N LYS A 888 -13.11 25.63 22.79
CA LYS A 888 -12.12 25.08 21.85
C LYS A 888 -10.83 24.73 22.58
N ALA A 889 -10.26 25.65 23.37
CA ALA A 889 -9.12 25.34 24.23
C ALA A 889 -9.45 24.24 25.24
N LEU A 890 -10.66 24.24 25.82
CA LEU A 890 -11.10 23.17 26.72
C LEU A 890 -11.17 21.81 26.00
N ALA A 891 -11.52 21.77 24.71
CA ALA A 891 -11.47 20.53 23.93
C ALA A 891 -10.03 20.05 23.72
N ALA A 892 -9.12 20.96 23.37
CA ALA A 892 -7.69 20.64 23.22
C ALA A 892 -7.06 20.15 24.53
N LYS A 893 -7.34 20.83 25.66
CA LYS A 893 -6.74 20.51 26.96
C LYS A 893 -7.25 19.19 27.55
N MET A 894 -8.53 18.86 27.36
CA MET A 894 -9.07 17.54 27.70
C MET A 894 -8.42 16.44 26.84
N LYS A 895 -8.26 16.66 25.53
CA LYS A 895 -7.57 15.70 24.64
C LYS A 895 -6.09 15.52 24.99
N GLU A 896 -5.42 16.56 25.50
CA GLU A 896 -4.07 16.45 26.03
C GLU A 896 -4.01 15.60 27.31
N GLY A 897 -4.93 15.79 28.25
CA GLY A 897 -4.96 15.04 29.53
C GLY A 897 -5.24 13.54 29.40
N VAL A 898 -5.65 13.04 28.23
CA VAL A 898 -5.77 11.59 27.97
C VAL A 898 -4.38 10.91 27.95
N LYS A 899 -3.29 11.66 27.70
CA LYS A 899 -1.91 11.13 27.75
C LYS A 899 -1.52 10.59 29.12
N ASP A 900 -2.02 11.19 30.21
CA ASP A 900 -1.65 10.75 31.56
C ASP A 900 -2.26 9.40 31.93
N TYR A 901 -3.30 8.96 31.23
CA TYR A 901 -3.95 7.67 31.42
C TYR A 901 -3.14 6.46 30.89
N PHE A 902 -1.97 6.66 30.28
CA PHE A 902 -1.03 5.56 30.00
C PHE A 902 -0.22 5.13 31.23
N LYS A 903 -0.32 5.86 32.35
CA LYS A 903 0.23 5.45 33.65
C LYS A 903 -0.84 4.64 34.38
N SER A 904 -0.53 3.38 34.71
CA SER A 904 -1.47 2.41 35.32
C SER A 904 -2.24 2.99 36.51
N ASP A 905 -1.57 3.69 37.43
CA ASP A 905 -2.20 4.29 38.62
C ASP A 905 -3.24 5.37 38.28
N ILE A 906 -2.96 6.18 37.25
CA ILE A 906 -3.85 7.26 36.81
C ILE A 906 -5.04 6.68 36.04
N TYR A 907 -4.82 5.62 35.25
CA TYR A 907 -5.91 4.85 34.63
C TYR A 907 -6.80 4.20 35.69
N LYS A 908 -6.21 3.56 36.71
CA LYS A 908 -6.92 2.93 37.83
C LYS A 908 -7.72 3.96 38.63
N LYS A 909 -7.16 5.14 38.96
CA LYS A 909 -7.93 6.25 39.59
C LYS A 909 -9.04 6.77 38.66
N TYR A 910 -8.81 6.85 37.36
CA TYR A 910 -9.84 7.25 36.40
C TYR A 910 -11.00 6.23 36.33
N LEU A 911 -10.73 4.93 36.30
CA LEU A 911 -11.77 3.89 36.33
C LEU A 911 -12.52 3.84 37.68
N VAL A 912 -11.84 4.02 38.82
CA VAL A 912 -12.49 4.18 40.16
C VAL A 912 -13.38 5.44 40.23
N THR A 913 -13.16 6.40 39.32
CA THR A 913 -14.02 7.58 39.19
C THR A 913 -15.14 7.35 38.18
N MET A 914 -14.90 6.53 37.14
CA MET A 914 -15.94 6.03 36.23
C MET A 914 -16.98 5.17 36.95
N SER A 915 -16.60 4.33 37.92
CA SER A 915 -17.58 3.52 38.69
C SER A 915 -18.56 4.37 39.51
N LYS A 916 -18.16 5.58 39.91
CA LYS A 916 -19.02 6.55 40.65
C LYS A 916 -19.83 7.45 39.74
N PHE A 917 -19.41 7.60 38.49
CA PHE A 917 -19.98 8.54 37.51
C PHE A 917 -20.29 7.87 36.17
N HIS A 918 -20.66 6.58 36.17
CA HIS A 918 -20.83 5.76 34.95
C HIS A 918 -21.83 6.37 33.96
N HIS A 919 -22.92 6.98 34.44
CA HIS A 919 -23.89 7.74 33.63
C HIS A 919 -23.33 9.02 32.95
N TYR A 920 -22.10 9.46 33.27
CA TYR A 920 -21.45 10.61 32.63
C TYR A 920 -20.47 10.15 31.55
N SER A 921 -20.45 10.87 30.42
CA SER A 921 -19.48 10.59 29.36
C SER A 921 -18.02 10.79 29.84
N PRO A 922 -17.03 10.08 29.24
CA PRO A 922 -15.62 10.16 29.61
C PRO A 922 -15.07 11.57 29.76
N ARG A 923 -15.47 12.47 28.86
CA ARG A 923 -15.06 13.87 28.87
C ARG A 923 -15.66 14.67 30.03
N ASN A 924 -16.84 14.31 30.53
CA ASN A 924 -17.38 14.88 31.76
C ASN A 924 -16.71 14.28 33.01
N ILE A 925 -16.40 12.98 33.04
CA ILE A 925 -15.65 12.34 34.13
C ILE A 925 -14.27 13.00 34.29
N GLN A 926 -13.52 13.13 33.19
CA GLN A 926 -12.23 13.84 33.15
C GLN A 926 -12.37 15.31 33.59
N LEU A 927 -13.41 16.01 33.14
CA LEU A 927 -13.64 17.41 33.48
C LEU A 927 -14.01 17.59 34.97
N ILE A 928 -14.73 16.65 35.58
CA ILE A 928 -14.99 16.60 37.03
C ILE A 928 -13.66 16.42 37.79
N LEU A 929 -12.87 15.39 37.45
CA LEU A 929 -11.55 15.13 38.05
C LEU A 929 -10.61 16.33 37.97
N ALA A 930 -10.56 17.01 36.82
CA ALA A 930 -9.72 18.18 36.60
C ALA A 930 -10.14 19.43 37.41
N GLN A 931 -11.31 19.41 38.07
CA GLN A 931 -11.79 20.47 38.95
C GLN A 931 -11.86 20.03 40.43
N ASN A 932 -12.12 18.74 40.69
CA ASN A 932 -12.07 18.10 42.00
C ASN A 932 -11.65 16.63 41.86
N PRO A 933 -10.37 16.29 42.12
CA PRO A 933 -9.86 14.91 42.05
C PRO A 933 -10.48 13.92 43.06
N GLU A 934 -11.17 14.42 44.08
CA GLU A 934 -11.80 13.64 45.16
C GLU A 934 -13.34 13.72 45.11
N ALA A 935 -13.91 14.09 43.97
CA ALA A 935 -15.36 14.07 43.77
C ALA A 935 -15.93 12.65 43.91
N THR A 936 -17.08 12.52 44.56
CA THR A 936 -17.75 11.23 44.78
C THR A 936 -19.17 11.19 44.26
N HIS A 937 -19.91 12.29 44.33
CA HIS A 937 -21.30 12.38 43.85
C HIS A 937 -21.56 13.82 43.41
N VAL A 938 -21.92 14.06 42.15
CA VAL A 938 -22.16 15.40 41.61
C VAL A 938 -23.57 15.57 41.05
N ALA A 939 -24.24 16.66 41.44
CA ALA A 939 -25.56 17.02 40.97
C ALA A 939 -25.73 18.54 40.83
N SER A 940 -26.74 18.97 40.07
CA SER A 940 -27.08 20.39 39.98
C SER A 940 -27.64 20.90 41.31
N PHE A 941 -27.52 22.21 41.58
CA PHE A 941 -28.09 22.84 42.79
C PHE A 941 -29.57 22.48 43.00
N LYS A 942 -30.35 22.41 41.91
CA LYS A 942 -31.77 22.03 41.97
C LYS A 942 -31.94 20.55 42.35
N LYS A 943 -31.20 19.63 41.71
CA LYS A 943 -31.28 18.18 41.99
C LYS A 943 -30.86 17.86 43.43
N TRP A 944 -29.83 18.51 43.96
CA TRP A 944 -29.46 18.40 45.38
C TRP A 944 -30.63 18.73 46.31
N LYS A 945 -31.33 19.83 46.04
CA LYS A 945 -32.42 20.32 46.87
C LYS A 945 -33.71 19.49 46.72
N ASP A 946 -34.10 19.21 45.49
CA ASP A 946 -35.42 18.71 45.15
C ASP A 946 -35.48 17.16 45.15
N ASP A 947 -34.40 16.47 44.76
CA ASP A 947 -34.34 14.99 44.69
C ASP A 947 -33.68 14.36 45.94
N PHE A 948 -32.73 15.07 46.59
CA PHE A 948 -31.89 14.52 47.67
C PHE A 948 -32.05 15.19 49.04
N GLU A 949 -32.92 16.21 49.19
CA GLU A 949 -33.12 16.96 50.45
C GLU A 949 -31.82 17.60 51.03
N ARG A 950 -30.89 18.00 50.16
CA ARG A 950 -29.60 18.64 50.52
C ARG A 950 -29.45 20.03 49.92
N SER A 951 -28.79 20.94 50.64
CA SER A 951 -28.51 22.31 50.18
C SER A 951 -27.01 22.50 49.96
N VAL A 952 -26.63 23.19 48.88
CA VAL A 952 -25.23 23.58 48.63
C VAL A 952 -24.81 24.64 49.65
N ASN A 953 -23.60 24.48 50.21
CA ASN A 953 -23.06 25.37 51.24
C ASN A 953 -22.79 26.78 50.70
N LYS A 954 -22.98 27.80 51.53
CA LYS A 954 -22.89 29.20 51.09
C LYS A 954 -21.44 29.62 50.85
N GLY A 955 -21.08 29.81 49.59
CA GLY A 955 -19.74 30.23 49.15
C GLY A 955 -19.03 29.21 48.26
N GLU A 956 -19.62 28.03 48.09
CA GLU A 956 -19.06 26.94 47.30
C GLU A 956 -18.90 27.27 45.80
N LYS A 957 -17.81 26.77 45.22
CA LYS A 957 -17.53 26.91 43.79
C LYS A 957 -18.16 25.76 43.01
N ALA A 958 -19.00 26.08 42.04
CA ALA A 958 -19.60 25.08 41.16
C ALA A 958 -18.57 24.47 40.21
N LEU A 959 -18.51 23.15 40.17
CA LEU A 959 -17.86 22.38 39.10
C LEU A 959 -18.65 22.59 37.79
N ARG A 960 -18.00 22.50 36.64
CA ARG A 960 -18.63 22.56 35.31
C ARG A 960 -18.65 21.21 34.63
N VAL A 961 -19.78 20.88 34.03
CA VAL A 961 -19.94 19.75 33.10
C VAL A 961 -20.60 20.22 31.80
N LEU A 962 -20.35 19.52 30.70
CA LEU A 962 -21.00 19.75 29.42
C LEU A 962 -22.34 19.01 29.38
N ALA A 963 -23.44 19.75 29.33
CA ALA A 963 -24.79 19.21 29.15
C ALA A 963 -25.31 19.48 27.73
N PRO A 964 -26.04 18.54 27.11
CA PRO A 964 -26.73 18.77 25.84
C PRO A 964 -27.92 19.73 26.05
N MET A 965 -28.00 20.73 25.20
CA MET A 965 -29.10 21.69 25.11
C MET A 965 -29.81 21.47 23.76
N THR A 966 -30.85 20.66 23.76
CA THR A 966 -31.73 20.47 22.60
C THR A 966 -32.60 21.71 22.42
N VAL A 967 -32.46 22.42 21.31
CA VAL A 967 -33.32 23.54 20.93
C VAL A 967 -34.10 23.23 19.67
N LYS A 968 -35.37 23.64 19.65
CA LYS A 968 -36.22 23.59 18.46
C LYS A 968 -35.64 24.52 17.39
N VAL A 969 -35.36 24.00 16.20
CA VAL A 969 -34.90 24.79 15.07
C VAL A 969 -36.06 25.67 14.62
N LYS A 970 -35.78 26.94 14.38
CA LYS A 970 -36.78 27.94 14.00
C LYS A 970 -36.40 28.56 12.67
N ASP A 971 -37.41 28.88 11.87
CA ASP A 971 -37.23 29.65 10.65
C ASP A 971 -36.62 31.03 10.98
N PRO A 972 -35.51 31.45 10.34
CA PRO A 972 -34.87 32.74 10.65
C PRO A 972 -35.74 33.96 10.38
N LYS A 973 -36.72 33.87 9.48
CA LYS A 973 -37.58 34.95 9.01
C LYS A 973 -38.93 34.97 9.76
N THR A 974 -39.61 33.83 9.94
CA THR A 974 -40.92 33.75 10.63
C THR A 974 -40.80 33.50 12.14
N LYS A 975 -39.68 32.92 12.60
CA LYS A 975 -39.45 32.45 13.98
C LYS A 975 -40.37 31.32 14.44
N GLU A 976 -41.15 30.73 13.54
CA GLU A 976 -41.92 29.51 13.80
C GLU A 976 -40.99 28.30 13.90
N VAL A 977 -41.44 27.22 14.52
CA VAL A 977 -40.64 25.99 14.67
C VAL A 977 -40.70 25.21 13.36
N LEU A 978 -39.54 24.86 12.81
CA LEU A 978 -39.48 23.98 11.63
C LEU A 978 -39.87 22.57 12.06
N LEU A 979 -40.63 21.88 11.21
CA LEU A 979 -40.91 20.46 11.37
C LEU A 979 -39.89 19.61 10.60
N ASP A 980 -39.75 18.35 10.99
CA ASP A 980 -39.09 17.30 10.22
C ASP A 980 -40.07 16.56 9.32
N ASP A 981 -39.55 15.63 8.53
CA ASP A 981 -40.28 14.91 7.47
C ASP A 981 -41.36 13.96 8.03
N ASN A 982 -41.33 13.69 9.34
CA ASN A 982 -42.36 12.93 10.07
C ASN A 982 -43.37 13.85 10.77
N GLY A 983 -43.28 15.18 10.58
CA GLY A 983 -44.15 16.18 11.19
C GLY A 983 -43.82 16.53 12.65
N ASN A 984 -42.69 16.06 13.19
CA ASN A 984 -42.25 16.41 14.54
C ASN A 984 -41.43 17.70 14.54
N GLU A 985 -41.23 18.32 15.69
CA GLU A 985 -40.44 19.56 15.79
C GLU A 985 -38.94 19.30 15.57
N ARG A 986 -38.39 19.78 14.44
CA ARG A 986 -36.98 19.63 14.09
C ARG A 986 -36.12 20.28 15.17
N THR A 987 -35.18 19.52 15.76
CA THR A 987 -34.34 20.01 16.85
C THR A 987 -32.85 19.97 16.51
N ARG A 988 -32.06 20.82 17.16
CA ARG A 988 -30.60 20.84 17.11
C ARG A 988 -30.04 20.86 18.53
N THR A 989 -29.15 19.93 18.81
CA THR A 989 -28.45 19.86 20.10
C THR A 989 -27.12 20.59 20.03
N TYR A 990 -26.84 21.45 21.01
CA TYR A 990 -25.50 22.00 21.26
C TYR A 990 -25.11 21.76 22.72
N PHE A 991 -23.81 21.69 23.01
CA PHE A 991 -23.35 21.47 24.39
C PHE A 991 -23.08 22.80 25.10
N LYS A 992 -23.50 22.88 26.37
CA LYS A 992 -23.34 24.07 27.22
C LYS A 992 -22.72 23.67 28.56
N MET A 993 -21.80 24.48 29.07
CA MET A 993 -21.28 24.32 30.43
C MET A 993 -22.35 24.69 31.46
N VAL A 994 -22.73 23.73 32.31
CA VAL A 994 -23.70 23.90 33.39
C VAL A 994 -23.03 23.69 34.76
N PRO A 995 -23.52 24.35 35.83
CA PRO A 995 -22.97 24.18 37.18
C PRO A 995 -23.51 22.92 37.87
N VAL A 996 -22.61 22.13 38.43
CA VAL A 996 -22.89 21.05 39.38
C VAL A 996 -22.02 21.23 40.63
N PHE A 997 -22.35 20.53 41.71
CA PHE A 997 -21.64 20.59 42.99
C PHE A 997 -21.44 19.16 43.50
N ASP A 998 -20.30 18.88 44.12
CA ASP A 998 -20.05 17.60 44.78
C ASP A 998 -20.79 17.53 46.14
N VAL A 999 -21.10 16.32 46.62
CA VAL A 999 -21.78 16.09 47.91
C VAL A 999 -21.03 16.71 49.10
N SER A 1000 -19.70 16.77 49.09
CA SER A 1000 -18.88 17.46 50.10
C SER A 1000 -19.20 18.95 50.23
N GLN A 1001 -19.67 19.57 49.13
CA GLN A 1001 -20.09 20.97 49.05
C GLN A 1001 -21.54 21.19 49.51
N THR A 1002 -22.17 20.19 50.14
CA THR A 1002 -23.59 20.22 50.53
C THR A 1002 -23.81 19.81 51.99
N THR A 1003 -24.88 20.33 52.60
CA THR A 1003 -25.39 19.92 53.91
C THR A 1003 -26.87 19.60 53.83
N GLY A 1004 -27.31 18.60 54.61
CA GLY A 1004 -28.69 18.12 54.61
C GLY A 1004 -28.76 16.66 55.00
N LYS A 1005 -29.86 16.00 54.60
CA LYS A 1005 -30.10 14.57 54.79
C LYS A 1005 -28.94 13.74 54.25
N GLU A 1006 -28.54 12.67 54.95
CA GLU A 1006 -27.57 11.72 54.41
C GLU A 1006 -28.08 11.17 53.07
N LEU A 1007 -27.16 10.94 52.13
CA LEU A 1007 -27.53 10.24 50.90
C LEU A 1007 -28.09 8.86 51.28
N PRO A 1008 -29.08 8.32 50.54
CA PRO A 1008 -29.33 6.89 50.58
C PRO A 1008 -28.00 6.18 50.36
N LYS A 1009 -27.64 5.24 51.24
CA LYS A 1009 -26.52 4.33 50.96
C LYS A 1009 -26.76 3.72 49.57
N PRO A 1010 -25.74 3.61 48.72
CA PRO A 1010 -25.87 2.86 47.49
C PRO A 1010 -26.38 1.44 47.80
N VAL A 1011 -27.21 0.89 46.92
CA VAL A 1011 -27.94 -0.38 47.09
C VAL A 1011 -27.02 -1.61 47.26
N TYR A 1012 -25.73 -1.37 47.10
CA TYR A 1012 -24.61 -2.29 46.93
C TYR A 1012 -23.37 -1.85 47.73
N ASP A 1013 -23.54 -1.05 48.78
CA ASP A 1013 -22.52 -0.88 49.82
C ASP A 1013 -22.44 -2.19 50.63
N LEU A 1014 -21.81 -3.23 50.05
CA LEU A 1014 -21.84 -4.61 50.53
C LEU A 1014 -21.19 -4.71 51.93
N GLU A 1015 -21.99 -4.74 53.00
CA GLU A 1015 -21.50 -4.84 54.39
C GLU A 1015 -20.93 -6.24 54.76
N GLY A 1016 -20.54 -7.02 53.75
CA GLY A 1016 -19.84 -8.29 53.87
C GLY A 1016 -20.71 -9.53 54.09
N THR A 1017 -22.04 -9.45 53.94
CA THR A 1017 -22.91 -10.61 54.18
C THR A 1017 -23.04 -11.52 52.95
N TYR A 1018 -23.12 -12.82 53.20
CA TYR A 1018 -23.34 -13.84 52.17
C TYR A 1018 -24.67 -13.66 51.40
N GLU A 1019 -25.68 -13.02 52.01
CA GLU A 1019 -26.97 -12.78 51.35
C GLU A 1019 -26.87 -11.65 50.32
N ASP A 1020 -26.00 -10.66 50.53
CA ASP A 1020 -25.75 -9.55 49.59
C ASP A 1020 -25.00 -10.03 48.36
N TYR A 1021 -23.86 -10.71 48.53
CA TYR A 1021 -23.13 -11.35 47.42
C TYR A 1021 -24.02 -12.34 46.66
N GLY A 1022 -24.83 -13.12 47.38
CA GLY A 1022 -25.80 -14.03 46.78
C GLY A 1022 -26.88 -13.31 45.97
N ASN A 1023 -27.32 -12.11 46.35
CA ASN A 1023 -28.28 -11.31 45.60
C ASN A 1023 -27.65 -10.59 44.39
N LEU A 1024 -26.40 -10.13 44.51
CA LEU A 1024 -25.63 -9.60 43.37
C LEU A 1024 -25.37 -10.69 42.31
N TYR A 1025 -24.97 -11.90 42.73
CA TYR A 1025 -24.79 -13.05 41.83
C TYR A 1025 -26.10 -13.44 41.10
N LYS A 1026 -27.23 -13.53 41.82
CA LYS A 1026 -28.55 -13.77 41.19
C LYS A 1026 -28.88 -12.71 40.14
N SER A 1027 -28.48 -11.46 40.38
CA SER A 1027 -28.77 -10.33 39.49
C SER A 1027 -27.90 -10.35 38.24
N ALA A 1028 -26.57 -10.50 38.40
CA ALA A 1028 -25.65 -10.69 37.28
C ALA A 1028 -26.03 -11.90 36.41
N LYS A 1029 -26.35 -13.04 37.05
CA LYS A 1029 -26.81 -14.23 36.35
C LYS A 1029 -28.12 -14.01 35.59
N ALA A 1030 -29.12 -13.36 36.19
CA ALA A 1030 -30.38 -13.08 35.51
C ALA A 1030 -30.21 -12.11 34.32
N VAL A 1031 -29.29 -11.14 34.40
CA VAL A 1031 -28.92 -10.28 33.27
C VAL A 1031 -28.23 -11.07 32.15
N SER A 1032 -27.29 -11.95 32.48
CA SER A 1032 -26.63 -12.85 31.52
C SER A 1032 -27.62 -13.79 30.82
N GLU A 1033 -28.52 -14.42 31.59
CA GLU A 1033 -29.56 -15.31 31.06
C GLU A 1033 -30.60 -14.56 30.21
N ALA A 1034 -30.94 -13.31 30.55
CA ALA A 1034 -31.81 -12.45 29.73
C ALA A 1034 -31.16 -12.06 28.39
N ASN A 1035 -29.83 -11.95 28.35
CA ASN A 1035 -29.06 -11.76 27.12
C ASN A 1035 -28.81 -13.08 26.34
N GLY A 1036 -29.40 -14.20 26.77
CA GLY A 1036 -29.25 -15.50 26.10
C GLY A 1036 -27.91 -16.20 26.37
N VAL A 1037 -27.17 -15.76 27.39
CA VAL A 1037 -25.85 -16.28 27.77
C VAL A 1037 -25.93 -16.98 29.13
N PRO A 1038 -26.15 -18.32 29.20
CA PRO A 1038 -26.27 -19.02 30.47
C PRO A 1038 -24.93 -19.14 31.20
N ILE A 1039 -24.96 -18.99 32.54
CA ILE A 1039 -23.80 -19.18 33.42
C ILE A 1039 -23.82 -20.59 34.03
N GLN A 1040 -22.73 -21.33 33.81
CA GLN A 1040 -22.48 -22.72 34.24
C GLN A 1040 -21.21 -22.81 35.10
N PHE A 1041 -21.02 -23.93 35.81
CA PHE A 1041 -19.84 -24.19 36.65
C PHE A 1041 -19.21 -25.54 36.33
N LYS A 1042 -17.87 -25.63 36.37
CA LYS A 1042 -17.09 -26.87 36.21
C LYS A 1042 -16.04 -27.03 37.31
N GLU A 1043 -15.63 -28.26 37.60
CA GLU A 1043 -14.61 -28.59 38.61
C GLU A 1043 -13.17 -28.27 38.14
N ASN A 1044 -12.92 -28.26 36.83
CA ASN A 1044 -11.63 -27.92 36.22
C ASN A 1044 -11.88 -27.14 34.91
N LEU A 1045 -10.97 -26.21 34.59
CA LEU A 1045 -10.95 -25.36 33.40
C LEU A 1045 -9.51 -25.13 32.84
N GLY A 1046 -8.52 -25.94 33.23
CA GLY A 1046 -7.14 -25.82 32.73
C GLY A 1046 -6.47 -24.51 33.17
N GLY A 1047 -6.37 -24.29 34.48
CA GLY A 1047 -5.82 -23.06 35.08
C GLY A 1047 -6.74 -21.82 34.99
N ALA A 1048 -7.67 -21.76 34.04
CA ALA A 1048 -8.58 -20.62 33.90
C ALA A 1048 -9.62 -20.54 35.04
N GLN A 1049 -9.87 -19.34 35.56
CA GLN A 1049 -10.91 -19.09 36.57
C GLN A 1049 -12.33 -19.04 35.96
N GLY A 1050 -12.42 -18.71 34.68
CA GLY A 1050 -13.65 -18.71 33.89
C GLY A 1050 -13.34 -18.58 32.40
N LEU A 1051 -14.36 -18.79 31.56
CA LEU A 1051 -14.32 -18.53 30.12
C LEU A 1051 -15.73 -18.35 29.54
N TYR A 1052 -15.88 -17.39 28.63
CA TYR A 1052 -17.01 -17.27 27.72
C TYR A 1052 -16.75 -18.07 26.43
N SER A 1053 -17.51 -19.15 26.24
CA SER A 1053 -17.53 -19.91 24.98
C SER A 1053 -18.39 -19.18 23.95
N ARG A 1054 -17.72 -18.66 22.91
CA ARG A 1054 -18.38 -18.09 21.72
C ARG A 1054 -19.17 -19.13 20.91
N GLN A 1055 -18.81 -20.41 21.00
CA GLN A 1055 -19.45 -21.49 20.24
C GLN A 1055 -20.75 -21.95 20.91
N ASP A 1056 -20.74 -22.09 22.23
CA ASP A 1056 -21.91 -22.49 23.03
C ASP A 1056 -22.77 -21.28 23.48
N ASN A 1057 -22.30 -20.07 23.16
CA ASN A 1057 -22.76 -18.78 23.70
C ASN A 1057 -22.98 -18.79 25.23
N ALA A 1058 -22.06 -19.38 25.98
CA ALA A 1058 -22.24 -19.67 27.41
C ALA A 1058 -21.00 -19.27 28.23
N ILE A 1059 -21.22 -18.83 29.46
CA ILE A 1059 -20.16 -18.53 30.42
C ILE A 1059 -19.96 -19.75 31.33
N THR A 1060 -18.72 -20.21 31.46
CA THR A 1060 -18.32 -21.26 32.40
C THR A 1060 -17.39 -20.70 33.46
N ILE A 1061 -17.66 -20.97 34.73
CA ILE A 1061 -16.90 -20.49 35.88
C ILE A 1061 -16.29 -21.67 36.65
N LEU A 1062 -15.08 -21.50 37.19
CA LEU A 1062 -14.43 -22.50 38.04
C LEU A 1062 -15.17 -22.63 39.38
N LYS A 1063 -15.52 -23.86 39.77
CA LYS A 1063 -16.21 -24.15 41.03
C LYS A 1063 -15.24 -24.09 42.21
N GLY A 1064 -15.70 -23.53 43.34
CA GLY A 1064 -14.92 -23.46 44.59
C GLY A 1064 -14.15 -22.15 44.83
N MET A 1065 -14.21 -21.20 43.90
CA MET A 1065 -13.71 -19.84 44.13
C MET A 1065 -14.53 -19.09 45.19
N SER A 1066 -13.93 -18.05 45.80
CA SER A 1066 -14.62 -17.15 46.73
C SER A 1066 -15.75 -16.36 46.05
N GLU A 1067 -16.69 -15.84 46.83
CA GLU A 1067 -17.84 -15.07 46.34
C GLU A 1067 -17.39 -13.83 45.56
N GLN A 1068 -16.38 -13.11 46.07
CA GLN A 1068 -15.81 -11.95 45.38
C GLN A 1068 -15.13 -12.36 44.06
N GLN A 1069 -14.29 -13.39 44.05
CA GLN A 1069 -13.59 -13.79 42.82
C GLN A 1069 -14.58 -14.32 41.78
N THR A 1070 -15.57 -15.12 42.20
CA THR A 1070 -16.67 -15.58 41.35
C THR A 1070 -17.39 -14.42 40.67
N LEU A 1071 -17.66 -13.32 41.40
CA LEU A 1071 -18.29 -12.12 40.84
C LEU A 1071 -17.35 -11.34 39.90
N LYS A 1072 -16.07 -11.14 40.27
CA LYS A 1072 -15.05 -10.53 39.39
C LYS A 1072 -14.97 -11.26 38.04
N THR A 1073 -14.86 -12.59 38.09
CA THR A 1073 -14.81 -13.44 36.89
C THR A 1073 -16.12 -13.39 36.10
N ILE A 1074 -17.28 -13.45 36.75
CA ILE A 1074 -18.57 -13.30 36.06
C ILE A 1074 -18.67 -11.95 35.35
N PHE A 1075 -18.25 -10.84 35.96
CA PHE A 1075 -18.26 -9.53 35.28
C PHE A 1075 -17.29 -9.46 34.10
N HIS A 1076 -16.14 -10.14 34.19
CA HIS A 1076 -15.17 -10.25 33.08
C HIS A 1076 -15.73 -11.08 31.91
N GLU A 1077 -16.28 -12.26 32.17
CA GLU A 1077 -16.89 -13.10 31.14
C GLU A 1077 -18.18 -12.51 30.58
N MET A 1078 -18.95 -11.77 31.39
CA MET A 1078 -20.09 -10.98 30.89
C MET A 1078 -19.62 -9.88 29.95
N ALA A 1079 -18.55 -9.15 30.28
CA ALA A 1079 -17.96 -8.16 29.37
C ALA A 1079 -17.42 -8.81 28.07
N HIS A 1080 -16.86 -10.03 28.13
CA HIS A 1080 -16.53 -10.82 26.93
C HIS A 1080 -17.76 -11.26 26.14
N SER A 1081 -18.85 -11.67 26.79
CA SER A 1081 -20.08 -12.04 26.08
C SER A 1081 -20.80 -10.84 25.46
N GLU A 1082 -20.71 -9.67 26.09
CA GLU A 1082 -21.37 -8.45 25.64
C GLU A 1082 -20.56 -7.67 24.61
N LEU A 1083 -19.21 -7.67 24.67
CA LEU A 1083 -18.34 -6.96 23.71
C LEU A 1083 -17.70 -7.88 22.66
N HIS A 1084 -17.50 -9.17 22.97
CA HIS A 1084 -16.63 -10.09 22.22
C HIS A 1084 -17.32 -11.40 21.80
N ASN A 1085 -18.65 -11.37 21.62
CA ASN A 1085 -19.40 -12.43 20.95
C ASN A 1085 -19.09 -12.50 19.43
N VAL A 1086 -19.57 -13.57 18.78
CA VAL A 1086 -19.28 -13.83 17.36
C VAL A 1086 -19.76 -12.70 16.45
N GLU A 1087 -20.95 -12.16 16.67
CA GLU A 1087 -21.54 -11.08 15.86
C GLU A 1087 -20.69 -9.80 15.94
N LYS A 1088 -20.43 -9.30 17.15
CA LYS A 1088 -19.60 -8.09 17.36
C LYS A 1088 -18.14 -8.27 16.93
N LEU A 1089 -17.58 -9.48 17.00
CA LEU A 1089 -16.23 -9.75 16.49
C LEU A 1089 -16.18 -9.98 14.97
N LEU A 1090 -17.31 -10.21 14.30
CA LEU A 1090 -17.41 -10.13 12.84
C LEU A 1090 -17.56 -8.68 12.38
N GLU A 1091 -18.39 -7.88 13.06
CA GLU A 1091 -18.53 -6.43 12.81
C GLU A 1091 -17.24 -5.65 13.11
N THR A 1092 -16.51 -6.02 14.16
CA THR A 1092 -15.27 -5.35 14.59
C THR A 1092 -14.31 -6.34 15.28
N PRO A 1093 -13.43 -7.02 14.54
CA PRO A 1093 -12.41 -7.90 15.13
C PRO A 1093 -11.44 -7.16 16.06
N LEU A 1094 -11.23 -7.67 17.27
CA LEU A 1094 -10.35 -7.09 18.28
C LEU A 1094 -9.22 -8.04 18.72
N LYS A 1095 -8.01 -7.48 18.90
CA LYS A 1095 -6.81 -8.15 19.42
C LYS A 1095 -7.10 -8.72 20.80
N ARG A 1096 -6.51 -9.88 21.15
CA ARG A 1096 -6.63 -10.47 22.50
C ARG A 1096 -6.37 -9.39 23.56
N SER A 1097 -5.24 -8.69 23.49
CA SER A 1097 -4.91 -7.60 24.41
C SER A 1097 -5.93 -6.45 24.46
N THR A 1098 -6.56 -6.07 23.34
CA THR A 1098 -7.62 -5.05 23.33
C THR A 1098 -8.92 -5.57 23.95
N ARG A 1099 -9.26 -6.85 23.71
CA ARG A 1099 -10.42 -7.51 24.32
C ARG A 1099 -10.25 -7.70 25.81
N GLU A 1100 -9.07 -8.18 26.24
CA GLU A 1100 -8.75 -8.29 27.65
C GLU A 1100 -8.77 -6.90 28.30
N LEU A 1101 -8.18 -5.86 27.71
CA LEU A 1101 -8.27 -4.48 28.23
C LEU A 1101 -9.71 -3.98 28.36
N GLN A 1102 -10.58 -4.21 27.37
CA GLN A 1102 -11.98 -3.83 27.46
C GLN A 1102 -12.70 -4.60 28.57
N ALA A 1103 -12.57 -5.93 28.60
CA ALA A 1103 -13.26 -6.79 29.57
C ALA A 1103 -12.73 -6.61 31.00
N GLU A 1104 -11.42 -6.44 31.18
CA GLU A 1104 -10.76 -6.10 32.45
C GLU A 1104 -11.21 -4.72 32.93
N SER A 1105 -11.24 -3.70 32.06
CA SER A 1105 -11.66 -2.35 32.44
C SER A 1105 -13.15 -2.28 32.78
N VAL A 1106 -14.03 -2.97 32.03
CA VAL A 1106 -15.46 -3.06 32.36
C VAL A 1106 -15.67 -3.81 33.67
N ALA A 1107 -15.07 -5.00 33.82
CA ALA A 1107 -15.15 -5.76 35.06
C ALA A 1107 -14.63 -4.98 36.27
N PHE A 1108 -13.53 -4.24 36.12
CA PHE A 1108 -12.98 -3.36 37.14
C PHE A 1108 -13.96 -2.25 37.54
N VAL A 1109 -14.59 -1.56 36.57
CA VAL A 1109 -15.55 -0.48 36.83
C VAL A 1109 -16.81 -1.01 37.50
N VAL A 1110 -17.33 -2.16 37.06
CA VAL A 1110 -18.48 -2.84 37.63
C VAL A 1110 -18.17 -3.33 39.06
N ALA A 1111 -17.05 -4.04 39.26
CA ALA A 1111 -16.60 -4.51 40.57
C ALA A 1111 -16.38 -3.34 41.56
N SER A 1112 -15.76 -2.23 41.10
CA SER A 1112 -15.54 -1.01 41.88
C SER A 1112 -16.80 -0.17 42.10
N HIS A 1113 -17.92 -0.49 41.43
CA HIS A 1113 -19.24 0.08 41.70
C HIS A 1113 -19.93 -0.70 42.82
N TYR A 1114 -19.92 -2.03 42.73
CA TYR A 1114 -20.46 -2.97 43.73
C TYR A 1114 -19.54 -3.19 44.95
N GLY A 1115 -18.55 -2.33 45.20
CA GLY A 1115 -17.70 -2.37 46.40
C GLY A 1115 -16.81 -3.60 46.56
N LEU A 1116 -16.55 -4.37 45.50
CA LEU A 1116 -15.63 -5.50 45.53
C LEU A 1116 -14.17 -5.01 45.61
N ASP A 1117 -13.27 -5.83 46.17
CA ASP A 1117 -11.84 -5.49 46.18
C ASP A 1117 -11.27 -5.55 44.75
N THR A 1118 -10.62 -4.47 44.32
CA THR A 1118 -9.98 -4.36 43.00
C THR A 1118 -8.48 -4.04 43.07
N SER A 1119 -7.84 -4.32 44.22
CA SER A 1119 -6.39 -4.32 44.40
C SER A 1119 -5.65 -5.08 43.29
N ASP A 1120 -6.06 -6.32 43.02
CA ASP A 1120 -5.37 -7.30 42.16
C ASP A 1120 -5.33 -6.97 40.66
N TYR A 1121 -6.19 -6.07 40.17
CA TYR A 1121 -6.24 -5.69 38.75
C TYR A 1121 -5.04 -4.83 38.33
N THR A 1122 -4.31 -5.23 37.29
CA THR A 1122 -3.01 -4.62 36.92
C THR A 1122 -2.92 -4.25 35.44
N PHE A 1123 -3.25 -3.00 35.12
CA PHE A 1123 -3.14 -2.41 33.77
C PHE A 1123 -1.69 -2.06 33.35
N GLY A 1124 -0.68 -2.82 33.81
CA GLY A 1124 0.75 -2.50 33.64
C GLY A 1124 1.19 -2.39 32.19
N TYR A 1125 0.56 -3.16 31.30
CA TYR A 1125 0.81 -3.15 29.86
C TYR A 1125 0.49 -1.80 29.19
N LEU A 1126 -0.37 -0.95 29.77
CA LEU A 1126 -0.68 0.39 29.22
C LEU A 1126 0.54 1.32 29.16
N ALA A 1127 1.56 1.09 30.00
CA ALA A 1127 2.81 1.86 29.95
C ALA A 1127 3.51 1.75 28.58
N SER A 1128 3.34 0.62 27.87
CA SER A 1128 3.91 0.41 26.54
C SER A 1128 3.23 1.25 25.44
N TRP A 1129 1.97 1.66 25.64
CA TRP A 1129 1.20 2.48 24.68
C TRP A 1129 1.45 4.00 24.87
N SER A 1130 2.32 4.38 25.81
CA SER A 1130 2.58 5.79 26.18
C SER A 1130 3.40 6.59 25.17
N GLN A 1131 4.05 5.94 24.20
CA GLN A 1131 5.12 6.52 23.39
C GLN A 1131 4.68 7.03 22.00
N ASP A 1132 3.39 6.94 21.64
CA ASP A 1132 2.89 7.26 20.31
C ASP A 1132 1.57 8.08 20.28
N LYS A 1133 1.32 8.72 19.13
CA LYS A 1133 0.16 9.59 18.89
C LYS A 1133 -1.10 8.84 18.48
N VAL A 1134 -1.01 7.61 17.98
CA VAL A 1134 -2.17 6.76 17.66
C VAL A 1134 -2.68 6.07 18.93
N GLY A 1135 -1.78 5.62 19.82
CA GLY A 1135 -2.15 5.08 21.14
C GLY A 1135 -3.14 5.99 21.88
N LEU A 1136 -2.91 7.30 21.90
CA LEU A 1136 -3.84 8.30 22.45
C LEU A 1136 -5.25 8.23 21.82
N SER A 1137 -5.34 8.14 20.49
CA SER A 1137 -6.62 8.12 19.79
C SER A 1137 -7.34 6.79 19.93
N ASP A 1138 -6.60 5.70 20.11
CA ASP A 1138 -7.14 4.38 20.41
C ASP A 1138 -7.70 4.36 21.84
N LEU A 1139 -6.92 4.79 22.84
CA LEU A 1139 -7.37 4.89 24.23
C LEU A 1139 -8.59 5.81 24.41
N GLU A 1140 -8.66 6.94 23.69
CA GLU A 1140 -9.85 7.81 23.67
C GLU A 1140 -11.10 7.11 23.05
N GLY A 1141 -10.90 6.06 22.24
CA GLY A 1141 -11.94 5.16 21.73
C GLY A 1141 -12.31 4.09 22.75
N GLN A 1142 -11.32 3.33 23.24
CA GLN A 1142 -11.52 2.23 24.20
C GLN A 1142 -12.25 2.71 25.47
N ILE A 1143 -11.85 3.87 26.02
CA ILE A 1143 -12.50 4.46 27.20
C ILE A 1143 -13.99 4.78 26.98
N LYS A 1144 -14.43 5.08 25.74
CA LYS A 1144 -15.85 5.31 25.42
C LYS A 1144 -16.64 4.00 25.35
N ILE A 1145 -16.02 2.93 24.85
CA ILE A 1145 -16.61 1.58 24.84
C ILE A 1145 -16.78 1.09 26.28
N VAL A 1146 -15.70 1.16 27.08
CA VAL A 1146 -15.71 0.79 28.50
C VAL A 1146 -16.76 1.58 29.30
N GLN A 1147 -16.83 2.91 29.15
CA GLN A 1147 -17.84 3.71 29.85
C GLN A 1147 -19.26 3.32 29.43
N LYS A 1148 -19.52 3.15 28.13
CA LYS A 1148 -20.85 2.79 27.63
C LYS A 1148 -21.30 1.42 28.16
N GLU A 1149 -20.43 0.41 28.10
CA GLU A 1149 -20.84 -0.95 28.49
C GLU A 1149 -20.87 -1.14 30.02
N ALA A 1150 -19.97 -0.50 30.77
CA ALA A 1150 -20.08 -0.49 32.23
C ALA A 1150 -21.37 0.21 32.70
N ASP A 1151 -21.75 1.33 32.08
CA ASP A 1151 -23.02 2.03 32.37
C ASP A 1151 -24.25 1.18 32.04
N SER A 1152 -24.22 0.52 30.88
CA SER A 1152 -25.22 -0.45 30.40
C SER A 1152 -25.38 -1.64 31.35
N LEU A 1153 -24.28 -2.22 31.81
CA LEU A 1153 -24.25 -3.42 32.66
C LEU A 1153 -24.63 -3.12 34.11
N ILE A 1154 -24.07 -2.05 34.69
CA ILE A 1154 -24.48 -1.54 36.03
C ILE A 1154 -25.98 -1.26 36.05
N SER A 1155 -26.52 -0.51 35.08
CA SER A 1155 -27.94 -0.15 35.07
C SER A 1155 -28.89 -1.37 35.06
N ARG A 1156 -28.52 -2.43 34.32
CA ARG A 1156 -29.29 -3.68 34.25
C ARG A 1156 -29.16 -4.54 35.51
N ILE A 1157 -27.97 -4.59 36.10
CA ILE A 1157 -27.74 -5.30 37.36
C ILE A 1157 -28.48 -4.58 38.50
N ASP A 1158 -28.43 -3.25 38.58
CA ASP A 1158 -29.14 -2.45 39.58
C ASP A 1158 -30.66 -2.62 39.52
N GLU A 1159 -31.27 -2.49 38.32
CA GLU A 1159 -32.71 -2.73 38.17
C GLU A 1159 -33.09 -4.14 38.64
N THR A 1160 -32.27 -5.14 38.29
CA THR A 1160 -32.49 -6.54 38.66
C THR A 1160 -32.33 -6.77 40.17
N LEU A 1161 -31.28 -6.19 40.78
CA LEU A 1161 -30.94 -6.25 42.20
C LEU A 1161 -32.01 -5.58 43.05
N GLU A 1162 -32.52 -4.43 42.62
CA GLU A 1162 -33.71 -3.80 43.19
C GLU A 1162 -34.90 -4.77 43.18
N THR A 1163 -35.12 -5.58 42.12
CA THR A 1163 -36.21 -6.57 42.17
C THR A 1163 -35.97 -7.68 43.20
N TYR A 1164 -34.72 -8.13 43.40
CA TYR A 1164 -34.39 -9.16 44.38
C TYR A 1164 -34.52 -8.62 45.81
N GLN A 1165 -33.95 -7.46 46.11
CA GLN A 1165 -34.12 -6.81 47.41
C GLN A 1165 -35.58 -6.46 47.69
N ARG A 1166 -36.36 -5.95 46.71
CA ARG A 1166 -37.81 -5.72 46.88
C ARG A 1166 -38.62 -7.01 47.06
N LYS A 1167 -38.13 -8.17 46.57
CA LYS A 1167 -38.72 -9.50 46.86
C LYS A 1167 -38.35 -9.93 48.29
N ASP A 1168 -37.10 -9.80 48.70
CA ASP A 1168 -36.66 -10.20 50.04
C ASP A 1168 -37.21 -9.27 51.14
N LEU A 1169 -37.36 -7.96 50.92
CA LEU A 1169 -38.10 -7.04 51.82
C LEU A 1169 -39.60 -7.40 51.96
N LYS A 1170 -40.22 -7.96 50.92
CA LYS A 1170 -41.58 -8.54 51.00
C LYS A 1170 -41.59 -9.88 51.74
N LYS A 1171 -40.49 -10.63 51.68
CA LYS A 1171 -40.23 -11.90 52.36
C LYS A 1171 -39.91 -11.68 53.83
N ASP A 1172 -39.31 -10.55 54.21
CA ASP A 1172 -39.16 -10.08 55.58
C ASP A 1172 -40.49 -9.57 56.14
N ASN A 1173 -41.26 -8.78 55.37
CA ASN A 1173 -42.66 -8.52 55.72
C ASN A 1173 -43.52 -9.80 55.84
N PHE A 1174 -43.11 -10.90 55.20
CA PHE A 1174 -43.71 -12.22 55.38
C PHE A 1174 -43.10 -12.99 56.57
N LYS A 1175 -41.79 -12.91 56.84
CA LYS A 1175 -41.14 -13.46 58.05
C LYS A 1175 -41.68 -12.78 59.30
N ASP A 1176 -41.87 -11.46 59.31
CA ASP A 1176 -42.45 -10.69 60.41
C ASP A 1176 -43.92 -11.07 60.63
N LYS A 1177 -44.71 -11.20 59.55
CA LYS A 1177 -46.07 -11.73 59.66
C LYS A 1177 -46.08 -13.19 60.10
N LEU A 1178 -45.15 -14.02 59.64
CA LEU A 1178 -45.03 -15.43 60.00
C LEU A 1178 -44.49 -15.62 61.42
N ASN A 1179 -43.65 -14.71 61.91
CA ASN A 1179 -43.16 -14.65 63.28
C ASN A 1179 -44.27 -14.13 64.19
N HIS A 1180 -45.00 -13.09 63.81
CA HIS A 1180 -46.21 -12.65 64.48
C HIS A 1180 -47.29 -13.75 64.51
N PHE A 1181 -47.46 -14.53 63.44
CA PHE A 1181 -48.34 -15.71 63.43
C PHE A 1181 -47.77 -16.88 64.25
N LYS A 1182 -46.45 -17.07 64.33
CA LYS A 1182 -45.81 -18.07 65.21
C LYS A 1182 -45.85 -17.66 66.69
N GLU A 1183 -45.82 -16.37 67.00
CA GLU A 1183 -45.95 -15.82 68.34
C GLU A 1183 -47.42 -15.81 68.78
N ALA A 1184 -48.35 -15.48 67.89
CA ALA A 1184 -49.79 -15.69 68.11
C ALA A 1184 -50.10 -17.18 68.32
N ALA A 1185 -49.57 -18.07 67.47
CA ALA A 1185 -49.74 -19.51 67.61
C ALA A 1185 -49.01 -20.09 68.84
N LYS A 1186 -47.88 -19.51 69.28
CA LYS A 1186 -47.30 -19.81 70.60
C LYS A 1186 -48.23 -19.40 71.72
N THR A 1187 -48.76 -18.18 71.68
CA THR A 1187 -49.69 -17.66 72.70
C THR A 1187 -50.96 -18.50 72.79
N GLU A 1188 -51.50 -18.98 71.66
CA GLU A 1188 -52.66 -19.89 71.63
C GLU A 1188 -52.33 -21.36 71.99
N SER A 1189 -51.06 -21.81 71.86
CA SER A 1189 -50.64 -23.16 72.27
C SER A 1189 -50.19 -23.25 73.73
N GLU A 1190 -49.66 -22.17 74.31
CA GLU A 1190 -49.29 -22.12 75.73
C GLU A 1190 -50.49 -22.13 76.69
N GLU A 1191 -51.72 -21.83 76.23
CA GLU A 1191 -52.95 -22.01 77.02
C GLU A 1191 -53.48 -23.45 77.08
N LYS A 1192 -52.96 -24.41 76.28
CA LYS A 1192 -53.61 -25.73 76.09
C LYS A 1192 -52.71 -26.96 76.14
N GLU A 1193 -51.83 -27.07 77.15
CA GLU A 1193 -51.56 -28.40 77.71
C GLU A 1193 -51.27 -28.41 79.23
N GLN A 1194 -52.32 -28.62 80.04
CA GLN A 1194 -52.21 -29.00 81.45
C GLN A 1194 -52.58 -30.48 81.66
N PRO A 1195 -51.62 -31.37 82.00
CA PRO A 1195 -51.94 -32.68 82.55
C PRO A 1195 -52.17 -32.58 84.08
N LYS A 1196 -53.34 -32.99 84.57
CA LYS A 1196 -53.66 -32.98 86.02
C LYS A 1196 -53.06 -34.19 86.74
N LYS A 1197 -52.44 -33.92 87.90
CA LYS A 1197 -51.84 -34.90 88.83
C LYS A 1197 -52.81 -35.99 89.29
N VAL A 1198 -52.28 -37.19 89.55
CA VAL A 1198 -52.67 -38.02 90.71
C VAL A 1198 -51.40 -38.56 91.39
N GLN A 1199 -51.38 -38.63 92.72
CA GLN A 1199 -50.33 -39.25 93.52
C GLN A 1199 -50.88 -40.45 94.31
N LYS A 1200 -49.96 -41.35 94.68
CA LYS A 1200 -49.94 -42.35 95.78
C LYS A 1200 -49.78 -43.78 95.27
N SER A 1201 -48.61 -44.44 95.38
CA SER A 1201 -47.73 -44.73 96.54
C SER A 1201 -48.07 -46.04 97.24
N ASN A 1202 -47.22 -47.05 97.07
CA ASN A 1202 -46.66 -47.87 98.13
C ASN A 1202 -45.46 -48.68 97.59
N GLU A 1203 -44.60 -49.14 98.48
CA GLU A 1203 -43.39 -49.91 98.20
C GLU A 1203 -43.69 -51.42 98.09
N VAL A 1204 -42.76 -52.19 97.51
CA VAL A 1204 -41.92 -53.19 98.24
C VAL A 1204 -40.98 -53.90 97.25
N MET A 1205 -39.82 -54.34 97.75
CA MET A 1205 -38.72 -54.97 97.00
C MET A 1205 -39.04 -56.39 96.50
N SER A 1206 -38.44 -56.79 95.36
CA SER A 1206 -37.44 -57.87 95.33
C SER A 1206 -36.81 -58.06 93.95
N LEU A 1207 -35.46 -58.10 93.90
CA LEU A 1207 -34.58 -58.30 92.73
C LEU A 1207 -34.66 -57.21 91.65
#